data_AF-A0A257V2K6-F1
#
_entry.id   AF-A0A257V2K6-F1
#
_cell.length_a   1.000
_cell.length_b   1.000
_cell.length_c   1.000
_cell.angle_alpha   90.00
_cell.angle_beta   90.00
_cell.angle_gamma   90.00
#
_symmetry.space_group_name_H-M   'P 1'
#
loop_
_entity.id
_entity.type
_entity.pdbx_description
1 polymer ?
#
loop_
_entity_poly.entity_id
_entity_poly.type
_entity_poly.pdbx_seq_one_letter_code
_entity_poly.pdbx_strand_id
1 'polypeptide(L)'
;MAMSESVGWKALLAGYGEPGPDPFPLPAYSEFMPAPRLGRRPYGEPDVDLFAEDDPFGWRISEAEQAWELAPGLAHIAREVYASLLSLGQGREEHLIRGHLGRNLASNPYWPPELAAAAGHLGHERFVALLPLALARTQDDKGRVRWTLFGSSEHGPERAFWRSFTAAAGAGEGDAVAFLSRLLREAYGENAGDATGLAALGFRILPSGPHHPQSEWAEDPPSWAARFSVGDDGPFDDVRYLLTFRPFASLPEDARRRYLAGDLHLLPFPGSLAFWGMPTFLRLAAELPAAMQLPLLRLTRRYRGPGIRIPQSGWLHEPGPEKLVRELHDAYMGETFTRTHRWDRVHRHDDELAVLTRADKVARVLFSTDLAAMGLYDKPMARNAQLWTSDFRRVLDGPQANAEEIAAARDRVLAGGTFGYRFLYPAMRVGGHEVVWHRPLAAFVPPGANTPTVLDDGPLGYLAAAPDEAGGEGVELFPRLLRRLLERAAVTEIRRRNGGAHEAANVLALAAAWRGLGERPLPRSFARRLLKLAKDETVEAWIEALPAHTTDPHAGRRVREELEALLEPASTGADGSRLGSLTYDSTATRTFEEAYWGDIATLAHGRYLTKDNADCVLDPVTRAHEPHDRRDLEELGDYLIGRHRQAIAAAGMAGKALCGELPFAWRTDFPFADFGGWLANHEGKAHERDIVVVIPGRDRRHAVVLADHYDTAYMEDVYDTSKGGSGARLAAHGADDNHSATATLLQAAPLYLELAKQGRLERDVWLVHLTGEEFPADCMGARALCRALMERAMVLRGQDGAVDLSAARVAGLVVMDMIAHNRASSPYVFQIAPGDGPGALRVALAAHLANEAWNALAEQLNATPERRGRGPGTRSADPAVIPPVAEHPRMRGEVRLHFESRSSLYNTDGQIFSDVGVPAALFMEDYDINRQGYHDTHDTMENIDLDYGAAVSAIAIETIARLATVKAGHRAPGTEET
;
A
#
# COMPACT_ATOMS: atom_id res chain seq x y z
N MET A 1 -15.68 35.40 14.61
CA MET A 1 -16.35 34.08 14.53
C MET A 1 -15.46 33.10 15.27
N ALA A 2 -15.92 32.54 16.39
CA ALA A 2 -15.19 31.45 17.04
C ALA A 2 -15.19 30.28 16.06
N MET A 3 -13.99 29.79 15.66
CA MET A 3 -13.92 28.56 14.88
C MET A 3 -14.52 27.45 15.75
N SER A 4 -15.56 26.77 15.28
CA SER A 4 -16.05 25.59 15.99
C SER A 4 -14.91 24.58 16.06
N GLU A 5 -14.64 24.04 17.25
CA GLU A 5 -13.65 22.97 17.41
C GLU A 5 -13.97 21.84 16.42
N SER A 6 -12.96 21.44 15.63
CA SER A 6 -13.08 20.30 14.72
C SER A 6 -13.26 19.02 15.54
N VAL A 7 -14.25 18.19 15.17
CA VAL A 7 -14.55 16.91 15.85
C VAL A 7 -14.37 15.73 14.91
N GLY A 8 -14.12 14.55 15.48
CA GLY A 8 -13.99 13.29 14.74
C GLY A 8 -12.90 13.32 13.68
N TRP A 9 -13.16 12.82 12.48
CA TRP A 9 -12.14 12.74 11.42
C TRP A 9 -11.61 14.11 10.97
N LYS A 10 -12.40 15.18 11.12
CA LYS A 10 -11.95 16.55 10.81
C LYS A 10 -10.85 17.02 11.76
N ALA A 11 -10.87 16.57 13.02
CA ALA A 11 -9.81 16.85 13.98
C ALA A 11 -8.49 16.17 13.57
N LEU A 12 -8.55 14.94 13.05
CA LEU A 12 -7.38 14.19 12.60
C LEU A 12 -6.61 14.87 11.47
N LEU A 13 -7.31 15.65 10.63
CA LEU A 13 -6.75 16.34 9.47
C LEU A 13 -6.43 17.82 9.73
N ALA A 14 -6.73 18.34 10.93
CA ALA A 14 -6.49 19.73 11.27
C ALA A 14 -4.98 20.04 11.20
N GLY A 15 -4.60 21.04 10.39
CA GLY A 15 -3.19 21.42 10.19
C GLY A 15 -2.34 20.40 9.41
N TYR A 16 -2.89 19.24 9.03
CA TYR A 16 -2.13 18.21 8.34
C TYR A 16 -1.79 18.61 6.90
N GLY A 17 -0.52 18.39 6.54
CA GLY A 17 0.05 18.76 5.25
C GLY A 17 0.61 20.19 5.20
N GLU A 18 0.53 20.95 6.30
CA GLU A 18 1.30 22.19 6.42
C GLU A 18 2.75 21.88 6.84
N PRO A 19 3.74 22.65 6.37
CA PRO A 19 5.14 22.47 6.78
C PRO A 19 5.30 22.62 8.30
N GLY A 20 5.96 21.63 8.92
CA GLY A 20 6.31 21.62 10.33
C GLY A 20 7.79 21.97 10.58
N PRO A 21 8.22 22.05 11.85
CA PRO A 21 9.63 22.24 12.20
C PRO A 21 10.48 20.99 11.93
N ASP A 22 9.87 19.80 11.93
CA ASP A 22 10.53 18.52 11.70
C ASP A 22 10.42 18.09 10.23
N PRO A 23 11.46 17.43 9.68
CA PRO A 23 11.43 16.92 8.32
C PRO A 23 10.29 15.92 8.09
N PHE A 24 9.65 16.00 6.92
CA PHE A 24 8.58 15.09 6.58
C PHE A 24 9.12 13.66 6.38
N PRO A 25 8.60 12.65 7.11
CA PRO A 25 9.16 11.29 7.09
C PRO A 25 8.76 10.56 5.81
N LEU A 26 9.76 10.36 4.95
CA LEU A 26 9.73 9.54 3.73
C LEU A 26 10.90 8.56 3.77
N PRO A 27 10.76 7.43 4.49
CA PRO A 27 11.81 6.42 4.58
C PRO A 27 11.98 5.71 3.23
N ALA A 28 13.14 5.08 3.04
CA ALA A 28 13.35 4.18 1.91
C ALA A 28 12.48 2.94 2.12
N TYR A 29 11.72 2.52 1.12
CA TYR A 29 10.87 1.32 1.26
C TYR A 29 11.73 0.07 1.37
N SER A 30 13.00 0.19 0.97
CA SER A 30 14.07 -0.74 1.19
C SER A 30 14.39 -0.96 2.64
N GLU A 31 14.39 0.08 3.46
CA GLU A 31 14.83 -0.02 4.85
C GLU A 31 13.64 -0.10 5.82
N PHE A 32 12.52 0.49 5.45
CA PHE A 32 11.32 0.52 6.27
C PHE A 32 10.07 0.66 5.41
N MET A 33 9.24 -0.38 5.40
CA MET A 33 7.91 -0.31 4.77
C MET A 33 7.00 0.59 5.61
N PRO A 34 6.60 1.78 5.12
CA PRO A 34 5.89 2.75 5.93
C PRO A 34 4.40 2.42 6.09
N ALA A 35 3.75 3.16 6.99
CA ALA A 35 2.30 3.14 7.12
C ALA A 35 1.61 3.71 5.85
N PRO A 36 0.52 3.10 5.37
CA PRO A 36 -0.33 3.73 4.37
C PRO A 36 -1.03 4.97 4.96
N ARG A 37 -1.07 6.07 4.20
CA ARG A 37 -1.74 7.33 4.58
C ARG A 37 -3.13 7.37 3.94
N LEU A 38 -4.17 7.47 4.76
CA LEU A 38 -5.58 7.41 4.34
C LEU A 38 -6.31 8.70 4.65
N GLY A 39 -7.50 8.88 4.06
CA GLY A 39 -8.41 9.99 4.36
C GLY A 39 -8.01 11.31 3.69
N ARG A 40 -6.74 11.70 3.80
CA ARG A 40 -6.13 12.76 2.99
C ARG A 40 -4.63 12.54 2.99
N ARG A 41 -4.02 12.47 1.81
CA ARG A 41 -2.55 12.49 1.69
C ARG A 41 -2.05 13.93 1.85
N PRO A 42 -0.84 14.20 2.37
CA PRO A 42 -0.38 15.55 2.73
C PRO A 42 -0.56 16.59 1.61
N TYR A 43 -0.24 16.20 0.38
CA TYR A 43 -0.35 17.02 -0.81
C TYR A 43 -1.69 16.88 -1.55
N GLY A 44 -2.42 15.81 -1.23
CA GLY A 44 -3.60 15.36 -1.95
C GLY A 44 -4.91 16.02 -1.51
N GLU A 45 -5.95 15.64 -2.23
CA GLU A 45 -7.35 15.96 -1.90
C GLU A 45 -7.89 14.96 -0.87
N PRO A 46 -8.94 15.32 -0.10
CA PRO A 46 -9.63 14.37 0.77
C PRO A 46 -10.18 13.15 0.01
N ASP A 47 -10.09 11.99 0.64
CA ASP A 47 -10.65 10.73 0.20
C ASP A 47 -12.15 10.69 0.51
N VAL A 48 -12.95 10.84 -0.54
CA VAL A 48 -14.41 10.85 -0.48
C VAL A 48 -15.04 9.48 -0.23
N ASP A 49 -14.29 8.39 -0.44
CA ASP A 49 -14.76 7.03 -0.21
C ASP A 49 -14.59 6.63 1.27
N LEU A 50 -13.64 7.23 1.99
CA LEU A 50 -13.39 6.91 3.40
C LEU A 50 -14.27 7.68 4.38
N PHE A 51 -14.42 8.99 4.18
CA PHE A 51 -15.16 9.87 5.10
C PHE A 51 -16.42 10.45 4.46
N ALA A 52 -17.43 10.69 5.30
CA ALA A 52 -18.64 11.42 4.92
C ALA A 52 -18.62 12.81 5.56
N GLU A 53 -19.00 13.84 4.81
CA GLU A 53 -19.07 15.22 5.34
C GLU A 53 -20.09 15.39 6.47
N ASP A 54 -21.17 14.61 6.44
CA ASP A 54 -22.30 14.61 7.36
C ASP A 54 -22.18 13.60 8.52
N ASP A 55 -21.17 12.74 8.52
CA ASP A 55 -20.87 11.79 9.61
C ASP A 55 -19.43 12.01 10.13
N PRO A 56 -19.22 12.92 11.09
CA PRO A 56 -17.88 13.25 11.60
C PRO A 56 -17.18 12.09 12.30
N PHE A 57 -17.91 11.07 12.77
CA PHE A 57 -17.33 9.92 13.48
C PHE A 57 -17.29 8.65 12.63
N GLY A 58 -17.87 8.67 11.43
CA GLY A 58 -17.97 7.50 10.56
C GLY A 58 -16.65 7.16 9.84
N TRP A 59 -16.30 5.88 9.84
CA TRP A 59 -15.24 5.28 9.03
C TRP A 59 -15.84 4.30 8.03
N ARG A 60 -15.85 4.64 6.75
CA ARG A 60 -16.49 3.79 5.73
C ARG A 60 -15.64 2.56 5.42
N ILE A 61 -16.30 1.41 5.35
CA ILE A 61 -15.72 0.12 4.92
C ILE A 61 -16.45 -0.32 3.67
N SER A 62 -15.71 -0.49 2.58
CA SER A 62 -16.30 -0.83 1.29
C SER A 62 -16.81 -2.26 1.23
N GLU A 63 -17.71 -2.51 0.27
CA GLU A 63 -18.29 -3.81 -0.02
C GLU A 63 -17.20 -4.83 -0.41
N ALA A 64 -16.18 -4.38 -1.15
CA ALA A 64 -15.03 -5.19 -1.56
C ALA A 64 -14.16 -5.59 -0.36
N GLU A 65 -13.85 -4.66 0.54
CA GLU A 65 -13.12 -5.00 1.77
C GLU A 65 -13.87 -6.01 2.63
N GLN A 66 -15.18 -5.82 2.81
CA GLN A 66 -16.00 -6.74 3.58
C GLN A 66 -16.01 -8.14 2.96
N ALA A 67 -16.25 -8.24 1.65
CA ALA A 67 -16.43 -9.51 0.96
C ALA A 67 -15.11 -10.24 0.70
N TRP A 68 -14.02 -9.52 0.42
CA TRP A 68 -12.77 -10.10 -0.08
C TRP A 68 -11.68 -10.19 0.98
N GLU A 69 -11.71 -9.33 2.01
CA GLU A 69 -10.69 -9.30 3.06
C GLU A 69 -11.26 -9.72 4.42
N LEU A 70 -12.26 -8.99 4.92
CA LEU A 70 -12.72 -9.13 6.31
C LEU A 70 -13.45 -10.45 6.54
N ALA A 71 -14.54 -10.74 5.81
CA ALA A 71 -15.31 -11.97 6.03
C ALA A 71 -14.46 -13.26 5.92
N PRO A 72 -13.69 -13.49 4.83
CA PRO A 72 -12.82 -14.67 4.76
C PRO A 72 -11.67 -14.64 5.77
N GLY A 73 -11.10 -13.46 6.05
CA GLY A 73 -10.02 -13.30 7.02
C GLY A 73 -10.44 -13.64 8.44
N LEU A 74 -11.61 -13.17 8.88
CA LEU A 74 -12.16 -13.46 10.21
C LEU A 74 -12.48 -14.94 10.38
N ALA A 75 -13.01 -15.59 9.34
CA ALA A 75 -13.21 -17.04 9.35
C ALA A 75 -11.88 -17.81 9.45
N HIS A 76 -10.83 -17.35 8.77
CA HIS A 76 -9.50 -17.94 8.90
C HIS A 76 -8.91 -17.76 10.29
N ILE A 77 -8.92 -16.54 10.84
CA ILE A 77 -8.44 -16.22 12.19
C ILE A 77 -9.19 -17.06 13.24
N ALA A 78 -10.52 -17.16 13.13
CA ALA A 78 -11.31 -17.98 14.04
C ALA A 78 -10.86 -19.45 14.02
N ARG A 79 -10.61 -20.05 12.85
CA ARG A 79 -10.13 -21.43 12.77
C ARG A 79 -8.78 -21.64 13.46
N GLU A 80 -7.81 -20.74 13.21
CA GLU A 80 -6.48 -20.83 13.81
C GLU A 80 -6.55 -20.68 15.34
N VAL A 81 -7.25 -19.65 15.82
CA VAL A 81 -7.37 -19.37 17.26
C VAL A 81 -8.14 -20.47 17.99
N TYR A 82 -9.22 -21.00 17.40
CA TYR A 82 -10.02 -22.06 18.02
C TYR A 82 -9.29 -23.40 18.09
N ALA A 83 -8.33 -23.67 17.20
CA ALA A 83 -7.51 -24.89 17.30
C ALA A 83 -6.80 -24.97 18.68
N SER A 84 -6.30 -23.83 19.17
CA SER A 84 -5.68 -23.73 20.50
C SER A 84 -6.68 -23.52 21.63
N LEU A 85 -7.71 -22.69 21.46
CA LEU A 85 -8.73 -22.48 22.51
C LEU A 85 -9.49 -23.77 22.86
N LEU A 86 -9.84 -24.59 21.86
CA LEU A 86 -10.50 -25.88 22.11
C LEU A 86 -9.58 -26.86 22.82
N SER A 87 -8.28 -26.87 22.49
CA SER A 87 -7.30 -27.70 23.18
C SER A 87 -7.19 -27.29 24.66
N LEU A 88 -7.09 -25.99 24.95
CA LEU A 88 -7.08 -25.46 26.31
C LEU A 88 -8.35 -25.85 27.09
N GLY A 89 -9.53 -25.59 26.52
CA GLY A 89 -10.81 -25.83 27.16
C GLY A 89 -11.13 -27.32 27.37
N GLN A 90 -10.53 -28.21 26.57
CA GLN A 90 -10.61 -29.66 26.73
C GLN A 90 -9.58 -30.23 27.72
N GLY A 91 -8.80 -29.38 28.38
CA GLY A 91 -7.75 -29.80 29.34
C GLY A 91 -6.53 -30.42 28.67
N ARG A 92 -6.38 -30.29 27.34
CA ARG A 92 -5.19 -30.75 26.60
C ARG A 92 -4.06 -29.73 26.76
N GLU A 93 -2.83 -30.22 26.64
CA GLU A 93 -1.67 -29.33 26.69
C GLU A 93 -1.61 -28.47 25.42
N GLU A 94 -1.73 -27.15 25.58
CA GLU A 94 -1.58 -26.17 24.51
C GLU A 94 -0.39 -25.25 24.80
N HIS A 95 0.76 -25.59 24.23
CA HIS A 95 2.03 -24.91 24.47
C HIS A 95 1.95 -23.42 24.13
N LEU A 96 1.28 -23.02 23.03
CA LEU A 96 1.25 -21.62 22.60
C LEU A 96 0.50 -20.70 23.59
N ILE A 97 -0.47 -21.24 24.32
CA ILE A 97 -1.17 -20.50 25.37
C ILE A 97 -0.38 -20.57 26.69
N ARG A 98 0.06 -21.76 27.12
CA ARG A 98 0.76 -21.97 28.40
C ARG A 98 2.11 -21.26 28.48
N GLY A 99 2.80 -21.12 27.34
CA GLY A 99 4.15 -20.59 27.28
C GLY A 99 5.18 -21.53 27.93
N HIS A 100 6.46 -21.16 27.80
CA HIS A 100 7.55 -21.95 28.36
C HIS A 100 7.38 -22.13 29.88
N LEU A 101 7.47 -23.39 30.35
CA LEU A 101 7.24 -23.80 31.74
C LEU A 101 5.88 -23.34 32.33
N GLY A 102 4.88 -23.06 31.49
CA GLY A 102 3.57 -22.59 31.95
C GLY A 102 3.53 -21.13 32.42
N ARG A 103 4.58 -20.35 32.19
CA ARG A 103 4.74 -18.98 32.71
C ARG A 103 3.64 -18.00 32.27
N ASN A 104 2.96 -18.24 31.15
CA ASN A 104 1.88 -17.36 30.68
C ASN A 104 0.57 -17.55 31.45
N LEU A 105 0.32 -18.73 32.03
CA LEU A 105 -0.89 -19.01 32.79
C LEU A 105 -0.65 -19.03 34.31
N ALA A 106 0.61 -19.02 34.75
CA ALA A 106 0.95 -18.94 36.17
C ALA A 106 0.35 -17.66 36.79
N SER A 107 -0.55 -17.81 37.76
CA SER A 107 -1.26 -16.70 38.41
C SER A 107 -2.15 -15.85 37.47
N ASN A 108 -2.57 -16.41 36.33
CA ASN A 108 -3.49 -15.74 35.42
C ASN A 108 -4.92 -15.75 36.02
N PRO A 109 -5.53 -14.58 36.30
CA PRO A 109 -6.81 -14.52 37.01
C PRO A 109 -8.01 -14.94 36.15
N TYR A 110 -7.86 -14.99 34.82
CA TYR A 110 -8.88 -15.51 33.90
C TYR A 110 -8.85 -17.04 33.79
N TRP A 111 -7.72 -17.67 34.12
CA TRP A 111 -7.55 -19.13 34.06
C TRP A 111 -6.99 -19.70 35.39
N PRO A 112 -7.73 -19.55 36.51
CA PRO A 112 -7.27 -20.02 37.82
C PRO A 112 -7.27 -21.55 37.92
N PRO A 113 -6.58 -22.13 38.93
CA PRO A 113 -6.48 -23.58 39.09
C PRO A 113 -7.84 -24.32 39.16
N GLU A 114 -8.86 -23.70 39.76
CA GLU A 114 -10.22 -24.27 39.84
C GLU A 114 -10.85 -24.48 38.46
N LEU A 115 -10.70 -23.51 37.55
CA LEU A 115 -11.21 -23.60 36.19
C LEU A 115 -10.36 -24.56 35.35
N ALA A 116 -9.03 -24.51 35.53
CA ALA A 116 -8.11 -25.41 34.85
C ALA A 116 -8.38 -26.89 35.21
N ALA A 117 -8.76 -27.19 36.46
CA ALA A 117 -9.11 -28.54 36.90
C ALA A 117 -10.43 -29.05 36.30
N ALA A 118 -11.36 -28.14 35.97
CA ALA A 118 -12.64 -28.48 35.35
C ALA A 118 -12.57 -28.59 33.82
N ALA A 119 -11.49 -28.10 33.19
CA ALA A 119 -11.27 -28.21 31.76
C ALA A 119 -11.41 -29.68 31.28
N GLY A 120 -12.05 -29.88 30.13
CA GLY A 120 -12.43 -31.20 29.61
C GLY A 120 -13.72 -31.80 30.20
N HIS A 121 -14.26 -31.24 31.30
CA HIS A 121 -15.46 -31.75 31.97
C HIS A 121 -16.69 -30.81 31.84
N LEU A 122 -16.52 -29.64 31.23
CA LEU A 122 -17.58 -28.64 31.03
C LEU A 122 -18.40 -28.95 29.77
N GLY A 123 -19.23 -30.01 29.78
CA GLY A 123 -20.00 -30.46 28.61
C GLY A 123 -21.07 -29.46 28.08
N HIS A 124 -21.44 -28.49 28.91
CA HIS A 124 -22.36 -27.41 28.56
C HIS A 124 -21.68 -26.31 27.72
N GLU A 125 -20.34 -26.32 27.62
CA GLU A 125 -19.61 -25.30 26.88
C GLU A 125 -19.84 -25.35 25.38
N ARG A 126 -19.88 -24.16 24.79
CA ARG A 126 -19.92 -23.93 23.35
C ARG A 126 -18.75 -23.07 22.89
N PHE A 127 -17.82 -22.75 23.80
CA PHE A 127 -16.63 -21.95 23.53
C PHE A 127 -17.00 -20.63 22.83
N VAL A 128 -18.08 -19.99 23.29
CA VAL A 128 -18.49 -18.69 22.78
C VAL A 128 -17.37 -17.70 23.08
N ALA A 129 -16.84 -17.03 22.07
CA ALA A 129 -15.79 -16.05 22.23
C ALA A 129 -16.21 -14.71 21.62
N LEU A 130 -15.89 -13.63 22.34
CA LEU A 130 -16.04 -12.24 21.90
C LEU A 130 -14.64 -11.63 21.95
N LEU A 131 -13.79 -12.01 21.01
CA LEU A 131 -12.36 -11.70 21.04
C LEU A 131 -12.12 -10.35 20.35
N PRO A 132 -11.81 -9.26 21.05
CA PRO A 132 -11.45 -8.01 20.37
C PRO A 132 -10.11 -8.19 19.66
N LEU A 133 -10.12 -8.04 18.34
CA LEU A 133 -8.95 -8.07 17.47
C LEU A 133 -8.44 -6.64 17.26
N ALA A 134 -7.12 -6.46 17.19
CA ALA A 134 -6.48 -5.26 16.68
C ALA A 134 -6.19 -5.44 15.17
N LEU A 135 -6.86 -4.64 14.34
CA LEU A 135 -6.76 -4.67 12.88
C LEU A 135 -6.34 -3.29 12.37
N ALA A 136 -5.43 -3.24 11.40
CA ALA A 136 -5.16 -2.00 10.67
C ALA A 136 -4.85 -2.31 9.21
N ARG A 137 -5.12 -1.37 8.30
CA ARG A 137 -4.61 -1.50 6.93
C ARG A 137 -3.10 -1.25 6.95
N THR A 138 -2.33 -2.09 6.28
CA THR A 138 -0.87 -1.94 6.20
C THR A 138 -0.38 -2.25 4.79
N GLN A 139 0.77 -1.67 4.42
CA GLN A 139 1.38 -1.84 3.11
C GLN A 139 2.37 -3.02 3.10
N ASP A 140 2.61 -3.64 1.94
CA ASP A 140 3.74 -4.53 1.72
C ASP A 140 4.64 -4.11 0.55
N ASP A 141 5.69 -4.90 0.33
CA ASP A 141 6.69 -4.83 -0.74
C ASP A 141 6.14 -4.88 -2.17
N LYS A 142 4.85 -5.16 -2.36
CA LYS A 142 4.14 -5.05 -3.65
C LYS A 142 3.11 -3.92 -3.66
N GLY A 143 3.24 -2.99 -2.72
CA GLY A 143 2.36 -1.86 -2.44
C GLY A 143 0.90 -2.25 -2.22
N ARG A 144 0.60 -3.47 -1.75
CA ARG A 144 -0.77 -3.84 -1.41
C ARG A 144 -1.12 -3.25 -0.05
N VAL A 145 -2.19 -2.46 0.00
CA VAL A 145 -2.79 -2.01 1.25
C VAL A 145 -3.91 -2.98 1.62
N ARG A 146 -3.74 -3.74 2.70
CA ARG A 146 -4.71 -4.75 3.16
C ARG A 146 -4.92 -4.69 4.65
N TRP A 147 -6.12 -5.09 5.10
CA TRP A 147 -6.36 -5.34 6.52
C TRP A 147 -5.39 -6.39 7.04
N THR A 148 -4.76 -6.10 8.17
CA THR A 148 -3.73 -6.93 8.80
C THR A 148 -4.06 -7.13 10.27
N LEU A 149 -3.93 -8.38 10.74
CA LEU A 149 -4.07 -8.72 12.14
C LEU A 149 -2.79 -8.36 12.90
N PHE A 150 -2.92 -7.51 13.92
CA PHE A 150 -1.85 -7.23 14.86
C PHE A 150 -1.92 -8.20 16.04
N GLY A 151 -3.12 -8.66 16.39
CA GLY A 151 -3.37 -9.63 17.45
C GLY A 151 -4.64 -9.31 18.24
N SER A 152 -4.63 -9.56 19.55
CA SER A 152 -5.69 -9.14 20.47
C SER A 152 -5.66 -7.63 20.69
N SER A 153 -6.79 -7.00 20.98
CA SER A 153 -6.83 -5.60 21.36
C SER A 153 -6.06 -5.36 22.66
N GLU A 154 -5.14 -4.42 22.59
CA GLU A 154 -4.38 -3.86 23.71
C GLU A 154 -5.25 -3.00 24.65
N HIS A 155 -6.45 -2.62 24.22
CA HIS A 155 -7.43 -1.87 25.02
C HIS A 155 -8.31 -2.77 25.91
N GLY A 156 -7.89 -4.02 26.11
CA GLY A 156 -8.56 -4.96 27.00
C GLY A 156 -9.67 -5.78 26.31
N PRO A 157 -10.34 -6.65 27.09
CA PRO A 157 -11.27 -7.64 26.54
C PRO A 157 -12.66 -7.09 26.19
N GLU A 158 -13.11 -5.99 26.82
CA GLU A 158 -14.52 -5.60 26.78
C GLU A 158 -14.83 -4.31 26.02
N ARG A 159 -13.89 -3.35 25.98
CA ARG A 159 -14.13 -2.00 25.44
C ARG A 159 -14.68 -2.03 24.01
N ALA A 160 -14.10 -2.84 23.13
CA ALA A 160 -14.56 -2.95 21.76
C ALA A 160 -16.00 -3.52 21.66
N PHE A 161 -16.38 -4.43 22.54
CA PHE A 161 -17.75 -4.95 22.59
C PHE A 161 -18.73 -3.85 22.99
N TRP A 162 -18.46 -3.14 24.08
CA TRP A 162 -19.34 -2.08 24.59
C TRP A 162 -19.46 -0.90 23.60
N ARG A 163 -18.34 -0.47 23.01
CA ARG A 163 -18.29 0.63 22.03
C ARG A 163 -19.09 0.34 20.76
N SER A 164 -19.34 -0.93 20.45
CA SER A 164 -20.18 -1.35 19.31
C SER A 164 -21.65 -0.92 19.43
N PHE A 165 -22.13 -0.64 20.64
CA PHE A 165 -23.55 -0.39 20.94
C PHE A 165 -23.78 1.00 21.55
N THR A 166 -23.08 1.99 21.01
CA THR A 166 -23.18 3.40 21.40
C THR A 166 -23.84 4.23 20.30
N ALA A 167 -24.40 5.38 20.66
CA ALA A 167 -25.00 6.29 19.69
C ALA A 167 -24.02 6.74 18.59
N ALA A 168 -22.73 6.94 18.93
CA ALA A 168 -21.68 7.29 17.97
C ALA A 168 -21.37 6.16 16.98
N ALA A 169 -21.59 4.91 17.37
CA ALA A 169 -21.55 3.75 16.48
C ALA A 169 -22.74 3.67 15.52
N GLY A 170 -23.75 4.55 15.66
CA GLY A 170 -25.01 4.45 14.94
C GLY A 170 -25.85 3.24 15.37
N ALA A 171 -25.58 2.71 16.56
CA ALA A 171 -26.21 1.51 17.12
C ALA A 171 -26.79 1.78 18.51
N GLY A 172 -27.69 0.93 18.97
CA GLY A 172 -28.30 1.05 20.30
C GLY A 172 -28.74 -0.27 20.91
N GLU A 173 -29.69 -0.19 21.85
CA GLU A 173 -30.23 -1.35 22.55
C GLU A 173 -30.81 -2.40 21.59
N GLY A 174 -31.51 -1.96 20.54
CA GLY A 174 -32.11 -2.87 19.55
C GLY A 174 -31.07 -3.74 18.85
N ASP A 175 -29.94 -3.16 18.46
CA ASP A 175 -28.84 -3.88 17.81
C ASP A 175 -28.15 -4.84 18.77
N ALA A 176 -27.93 -4.42 20.02
CA ALA A 176 -27.36 -5.27 21.07
C ALA A 176 -28.25 -6.49 21.35
N VAL A 177 -29.55 -6.26 21.53
CA VAL A 177 -30.55 -7.31 21.75
C VAL A 177 -30.63 -8.25 20.55
N ALA A 178 -30.63 -7.73 19.33
CA ALA A 178 -30.65 -8.54 18.11
C ALA A 178 -29.41 -9.44 18.00
N PHE A 179 -28.22 -8.88 18.28
CA PHE A 179 -26.97 -9.64 18.30
C PHE A 179 -26.99 -10.74 19.37
N LEU A 180 -27.31 -10.40 20.63
CA LEU A 180 -27.34 -11.36 21.74
C LEU A 180 -28.38 -12.46 21.51
N SER A 181 -29.57 -12.11 21.00
CA SER A 181 -30.62 -13.07 20.66
C SER A 181 -30.16 -14.04 19.56
N ARG A 182 -29.46 -13.53 18.54
CA ARG A 182 -28.86 -14.38 17.50
C ARG A 182 -27.76 -15.27 18.07
N LEU A 183 -26.85 -14.73 18.89
CA LEU A 183 -25.77 -15.51 19.50
C LEU A 183 -26.34 -16.68 20.32
N LEU A 184 -27.34 -16.44 21.16
CA LEU A 184 -27.98 -17.49 21.95
C LEU A 184 -28.73 -18.51 21.07
N ARG A 185 -29.38 -18.06 20.00
CA ARG A 185 -30.06 -18.95 19.06
C ARG A 185 -29.09 -19.87 18.34
N GLU A 186 -28.01 -19.33 17.78
CA GLU A 186 -27.09 -20.12 16.96
C GLU A 186 -26.19 -21.02 17.83
N ALA A 187 -25.77 -20.56 19.03
CA ALA A 187 -24.89 -21.34 19.91
C ALA A 187 -25.64 -22.33 20.81
N TYR A 188 -26.84 -21.98 21.29
CA TYR A 188 -27.58 -22.75 22.30
C TYR A 188 -29.00 -23.17 21.88
N GLY A 189 -29.51 -22.69 20.74
CA GLY A 189 -30.87 -23.01 20.27
C GLY A 189 -31.98 -22.20 20.93
N GLU A 190 -31.64 -21.15 21.69
CA GLU A 190 -32.61 -20.32 22.42
C GLU A 190 -33.12 -19.15 21.58
N ASN A 191 -34.42 -18.85 21.62
CA ASN A 191 -34.99 -17.75 20.84
C ASN A 191 -35.66 -16.71 21.75
N ALA A 192 -35.00 -15.56 21.92
CA ALA A 192 -35.46 -14.47 22.77
C ALA A 192 -36.43 -13.51 22.08
N GLY A 193 -36.22 -13.25 20.78
CA GLY A 193 -36.98 -12.27 19.99
C GLY A 193 -36.71 -10.81 20.34
N ASP A 194 -36.80 -10.44 21.63
CA ASP A 194 -36.64 -9.09 22.15
C ASP A 194 -35.95 -9.04 23.52
N ALA A 195 -35.85 -7.83 24.09
CA ALA A 195 -35.19 -7.58 25.37
C ALA A 195 -35.89 -8.25 26.57
N THR A 196 -37.23 -8.37 26.52
CA THR A 196 -38.01 -9.03 27.58
C THR A 196 -37.82 -10.53 27.52
N GLY A 197 -37.82 -11.11 26.31
CA GLY A 197 -37.50 -12.51 26.08
C GLY A 197 -36.08 -12.87 26.50
N LEU A 198 -35.08 -12.00 26.25
CA LEU A 198 -33.71 -12.21 26.75
C LEU A 198 -33.69 -12.30 28.27
N ALA A 199 -34.34 -11.35 28.95
CA ALA A 199 -34.40 -11.36 30.42
C ALA A 199 -35.12 -12.60 30.96
N ALA A 200 -36.18 -13.06 30.28
CA ALA A 200 -36.96 -14.26 30.62
C ALA A 200 -36.18 -15.58 30.41
N LEU A 201 -35.22 -15.61 29.47
CA LEU A 201 -34.28 -16.72 29.29
C LEU A 201 -33.20 -16.78 30.39
N GLY A 202 -33.21 -15.85 31.35
CA GLY A 202 -32.20 -15.75 32.40
C GLY A 202 -30.91 -15.07 31.95
N PHE A 203 -30.94 -14.24 30.90
CA PHE A 203 -29.79 -13.42 30.50
C PHE A 203 -29.57 -12.26 31.46
N ARG A 204 -28.34 -12.10 31.97
CA ARG A 204 -27.90 -10.97 32.79
C ARG A 204 -26.50 -10.50 32.39
N ILE A 205 -26.16 -9.29 32.79
CA ILE A 205 -24.83 -8.68 32.61
C ILE A 205 -24.21 -8.48 33.98
N LEU A 206 -22.97 -8.96 34.18
CA LEU A 206 -22.16 -8.60 35.34
C LEU A 206 -21.01 -7.70 34.85
N PRO A 207 -21.13 -6.36 35.05
CA PRO A 207 -20.11 -5.39 34.61
C PRO A 207 -18.76 -5.68 35.23
N SER A 208 -17.68 -5.42 34.49
CA SER A 208 -16.35 -5.82 34.94
C SER A 208 -15.80 -4.99 36.11
N GLY A 209 -16.17 -3.71 36.22
CA GLY A 209 -15.78 -2.85 37.35
C GLY A 209 -14.26 -2.78 37.53
N PRO A 210 -13.74 -2.65 38.77
CA PRO A 210 -12.30 -2.55 39.04
C PRO A 210 -11.55 -3.89 38.96
N HIS A 211 -12.18 -4.96 38.46
CA HIS A 211 -11.64 -6.32 38.57
C HIS A 211 -10.66 -6.72 37.45
N HIS A 212 -10.37 -5.83 36.50
CA HIS A 212 -9.36 -6.10 35.47
C HIS A 212 -7.93 -6.10 36.05
N PRO A 213 -7.01 -6.89 35.46
CA PRO A 213 -5.59 -6.84 35.83
C PRO A 213 -4.93 -5.48 35.57
N GLN A 214 -5.51 -4.69 34.68
CA GLN A 214 -5.09 -3.34 34.32
C GLN A 214 -6.29 -2.40 34.50
N SER A 215 -6.09 -1.31 35.24
CA SER A 215 -7.17 -0.36 35.55
C SER A 215 -7.68 0.38 34.32
N GLU A 216 -6.82 0.62 33.34
CA GLU A 216 -7.13 1.33 32.09
C GLU A 216 -8.03 0.54 31.13
N TRP A 217 -8.26 -0.75 31.40
CA TRP A 217 -9.19 -1.57 30.62
C TRP A 217 -10.62 -1.52 31.14
N ALA A 218 -10.86 -0.92 32.30
CA ALA A 218 -12.20 -0.77 32.84
C ALA A 218 -13.06 0.08 31.91
N GLU A 219 -14.21 -0.44 31.51
CA GLU A 219 -15.17 0.26 30.67
C GLU A 219 -16.53 0.32 31.36
N ASP A 220 -17.18 1.48 31.32
CA ASP A 220 -18.57 1.60 31.75
C ASP A 220 -19.50 1.05 30.65
N PRO A 221 -20.38 0.08 30.97
CA PRO A 221 -21.34 -0.42 30.00
C PRO A 221 -22.29 0.69 29.52
N PRO A 222 -22.78 0.65 28.26
CA PRO A 222 -23.76 1.61 27.78
C PRO A 222 -25.05 1.58 28.62
N SER A 223 -25.78 2.69 28.66
CA SER A 223 -26.96 2.85 29.53
C SER A 223 -28.04 1.77 29.38
N TRP A 224 -28.17 1.17 28.19
CA TRP A 224 -29.11 0.07 27.96
C TRP A 224 -28.75 -1.20 28.75
N ALA A 225 -27.49 -1.41 29.11
CA ALA A 225 -27.05 -2.59 29.84
C ALA A 225 -27.63 -2.63 31.26
N ALA A 226 -27.97 -1.48 31.84
CA ALA A 226 -28.47 -1.34 33.21
C ALA A 226 -29.70 -2.22 33.49
N ARG A 227 -30.58 -2.44 32.51
CA ARG A 227 -31.78 -3.30 32.68
C ARG A 227 -31.45 -4.79 32.86
N PHE A 228 -30.26 -5.21 32.44
CA PHE A 228 -29.79 -6.59 32.55
C PHE A 228 -28.75 -6.74 33.65
N SER A 229 -28.29 -5.64 34.26
CA SER A 229 -27.20 -5.65 35.23
C SER A 229 -27.56 -6.36 36.53
N VAL A 230 -26.64 -7.20 37.00
CA VAL A 230 -26.65 -7.80 38.34
C VAL A 230 -25.40 -7.35 39.10
N GLY A 231 -25.53 -7.12 40.42
CA GLY A 231 -24.40 -6.77 41.29
C GLY A 231 -23.72 -8.00 41.90
N ASP A 232 -22.64 -7.77 42.66
CA ASP A 232 -21.85 -8.85 43.27
C ASP A 232 -22.66 -9.69 44.28
N ASP A 233 -23.64 -9.06 44.96
CA ASP A 233 -24.54 -9.70 45.93
C ASP A 233 -25.87 -10.19 45.30
N GLY A 234 -26.08 -9.96 44.00
CA GLY A 234 -27.38 -10.16 43.36
C GLY A 234 -27.70 -11.65 43.14
N PRO A 235 -28.98 -12.06 43.17
CA PRO A 235 -29.33 -13.47 43.12
C PRO A 235 -28.96 -14.07 41.75
N PHE A 236 -28.15 -15.13 41.75
CA PHE A 236 -27.79 -15.84 40.53
C PHE A 236 -28.73 -17.02 40.24
N ASP A 237 -29.67 -17.36 41.11
CA ASP A 237 -30.55 -18.54 40.99
C ASP A 237 -31.26 -18.65 39.63
N ASP A 238 -31.80 -17.54 39.12
CA ASP A 238 -32.51 -17.46 37.84
C ASP A 238 -31.61 -17.07 36.64
N VAL A 239 -30.29 -16.97 36.85
CA VAL A 239 -29.34 -16.58 35.79
C VAL A 239 -28.87 -17.82 35.05
N ARG A 240 -29.17 -17.90 33.76
CA ARG A 240 -28.72 -18.99 32.88
C ARG A 240 -27.60 -18.55 31.93
N TYR A 241 -27.60 -17.29 31.52
CA TYR A 241 -26.58 -16.72 30.63
C TYR A 241 -26.05 -15.44 31.26
N LEU A 242 -24.75 -15.40 31.54
CA LEU A 242 -24.10 -14.25 32.17
C LEU A 242 -23.06 -13.65 31.22
N LEU A 243 -23.34 -12.46 30.70
CA LEU A 243 -22.37 -11.67 29.96
C LEU A 243 -21.44 -10.96 30.93
N THR A 244 -20.16 -11.31 30.91
CA THR A 244 -19.15 -10.71 31.76
C THR A 244 -17.74 -10.89 31.20
N PHE A 245 -16.91 -9.86 31.32
CA PHE A 245 -15.50 -9.90 30.93
C PHE A 245 -14.57 -9.89 32.15
N ARG A 246 -15.11 -10.14 33.36
CA ARG A 246 -14.30 -10.26 34.58
C ARG A 246 -13.37 -11.46 34.51
N PRO A 247 -12.18 -11.39 35.15
CA PRO A 247 -11.41 -12.58 35.44
C PRO A 247 -12.24 -13.59 36.22
N PHE A 248 -12.16 -14.87 35.85
CA PHE A 248 -12.93 -15.94 36.49
C PHE A 248 -12.75 -15.95 38.01
N ALA A 249 -11.51 -15.74 38.48
CA ALA A 249 -11.19 -15.69 39.91
C ALA A 249 -11.89 -14.56 40.68
N SER A 250 -12.37 -13.52 39.99
CA SER A 250 -13.06 -12.37 40.56
C SER A 250 -14.59 -12.42 40.44
N LEU A 251 -15.14 -13.46 39.80
CA LEU A 251 -16.59 -13.68 39.74
C LEU A 251 -17.13 -14.00 41.14
N PRO A 252 -18.40 -13.65 41.46
CA PRO A 252 -19.05 -14.11 42.68
C PRO A 252 -19.00 -15.63 42.84
N GLU A 253 -18.85 -16.11 44.08
CA GLU A 253 -18.66 -17.55 44.37
C GLU A 253 -19.81 -18.41 43.81
N ASP A 254 -21.04 -17.92 43.92
CA ASP A 254 -22.22 -18.61 43.40
C ASP A 254 -22.19 -18.72 41.86
N ALA A 255 -21.80 -17.65 41.16
CA ALA A 255 -21.65 -17.66 39.70
C ALA A 255 -20.58 -18.68 39.26
N ARG A 256 -19.42 -18.74 39.96
CA ARG A 256 -18.37 -19.73 39.67
C ARG A 256 -18.89 -21.16 39.88
N ARG A 257 -19.55 -21.42 41.00
CA ARG A 257 -20.10 -22.75 41.33
C ARG A 257 -21.13 -23.21 40.29
N ARG A 258 -22.09 -22.36 39.93
CA ARG A 258 -23.14 -22.67 38.95
C ARG A 258 -22.57 -22.88 37.55
N TYR A 259 -21.56 -22.10 37.16
CA TYR A 259 -20.82 -22.33 35.92
C TYR A 259 -20.13 -23.69 35.90
N LEU A 260 -19.37 -24.03 36.94
CA LEU A 260 -18.68 -25.33 37.03
C LEU A 260 -19.65 -26.52 37.08
N ALA A 261 -20.85 -26.33 37.63
CA ALA A 261 -21.92 -27.33 37.62
C ALA A 261 -22.66 -27.44 36.26
N GLY A 262 -22.53 -26.45 35.39
CA GLY A 262 -23.24 -26.36 34.11
C GLY A 262 -24.66 -25.80 34.18
N ASP A 263 -25.01 -25.17 35.30
CA ASP A 263 -26.30 -24.50 35.51
C ASP A 263 -26.31 -23.06 34.95
N LEU A 264 -25.12 -22.51 34.66
CA LEU A 264 -24.91 -21.16 34.11
C LEU A 264 -23.89 -21.21 32.98
N HIS A 265 -24.14 -20.44 31.92
CA HIS A 265 -23.19 -20.20 30.82
C HIS A 265 -22.56 -18.81 30.96
N LEU A 266 -21.23 -18.73 30.82
CA LEU A 266 -20.49 -17.47 30.75
C LEU A 266 -20.30 -17.04 29.30
N LEU A 267 -20.59 -15.78 29.00
CA LEU A 267 -20.44 -15.17 27.69
C LEU A 267 -19.46 -14.00 27.83
N PRO A 268 -18.24 -14.06 27.26
CA PRO A 268 -17.65 -15.20 26.58
C PRO A 268 -17.18 -16.31 27.55
N PHE A 269 -16.82 -17.46 26.98
CA PHE A 269 -16.11 -18.55 27.65
C PHE A 269 -14.83 -18.00 28.32
N PRO A 270 -14.60 -18.22 29.63
CA PRO A 270 -13.50 -17.59 30.36
C PRO A 270 -12.11 -17.89 29.81
N GLY A 271 -11.90 -19.09 29.23
CA GLY A 271 -10.61 -19.43 28.63
C GLY A 271 -10.25 -18.58 27.41
N SER A 272 -11.25 -18.01 26.73
CA SER A 272 -11.02 -17.04 25.65
C SER A 272 -10.47 -15.70 26.17
N LEU A 273 -10.63 -15.40 27.46
CA LEU A 273 -10.14 -14.18 28.12
C LEU A 273 -8.73 -14.34 28.70
N ALA A 274 -8.15 -15.55 28.69
CA ALA A 274 -6.84 -15.83 29.28
C ALA A 274 -5.71 -14.95 28.70
N PHE A 275 -5.84 -14.47 27.46
CA PHE A 275 -4.86 -13.63 26.78
C PHE A 275 -4.54 -12.34 27.55
N TRP A 276 -5.55 -11.69 28.14
CA TRP A 276 -5.40 -10.43 28.87
C TRP A 276 -4.86 -10.60 30.29
N GLY A 277 -4.74 -11.83 30.79
CA GLY A 277 -4.18 -12.14 32.10
C GLY A 277 -2.75 -12.69 32.08
N MET A 278 -2.09 -12.75 30.93
CA MET A 278 -0.77 -13.39 30.80
C MET A 278 0.36 -12.52 31.39
N PRO A 279 0.98 -12.89 32.53
CA PRO A 279 1.91 -11.99 33.23
C PRO A 279 3.18 -11.66 32.45
N THR A 280 3.61 -12.57 31.58
CA THR A 280 4.78 -12.41 30.70
C THR A 280 4.58 -11.28 29.69
N PHE A 281 3.43 -11.25 29.01
CA PHE A 281 3.10 -10.20 28.04
C PHE A 281 2.69 -8.90 28.72
N LEU A 282 2.02 -8.95 29.88
CA LEU A 282 1.78 -7.77 30.70
C LEU A 282 3.08 -7.08 31.13
N ARG A 283 4.12 -7.86 31.46
CA ARG A 283 5.46 -7.33 31.73
C ARG A 283 6.06 -6.67 30.49
N LEU A 284 5.98 -7.33 29.33
CA LEU A 284 6.50 -6.75 28.08
C LEU A 284 5.76 -5.46 27.70
N ALA A 285 4.46 -5.38 27.97
CA ALA A 285 3.62 -4.23 27.68
C ALA A 285 4.07 -2.96 28.42
N ALA A 286 4.79 -3.09 29.54
CA ALA A 286 5.38 -1.95 30.24
C ALA A 286 6.52 -1.27 29.45
N GLU A 287 7.13 -1.97 28.48
CA GLU A 287 8.21 -1.44 27.63
C GLU A 287 7.82 -1.36 26.15
N LEU A 288 6.84 -2.14 25.72
CA LEU A 288 6.26 -2.17 24.38
C LEU A 288 4.73 -2.14 24.52
N PRO A 289 4.08 -0.96 24.59
CA PRO A 289 2.65 -0.85 24.93
C PRO A 289 1.71 -1.79 24.15
N ALA A 290 1.98 -1.98 22.85
CA ALA A 290 1.21 -2.88 21.98
C ALA A 290 1.52 -4.38 22.15
N ALA A 291 2.34 -4.79 23.12
CA ALA A 291 2.72 -6.20 23.34
C ALA A 291 1.54 -7.10 23.72
N MET A 292 0.44 -6.53 24.22
CA MET A 292 -0.80 -7.27 24.50
C MET A 292 -1.54 -7.75 23.24
N GLN A 293 -1.04 -7.43 22.05
CA GLN A 293 -1.47 -8.05 20.79
C GLN A 293 -0.86 -9.45 20.58
N LEU A 294 0.37 -9.68 21.08
CA LEU A 294 1.14 -10.91 20.86
C LEU A 294 0.47 -12.22 21.34
N PRO A 295 -0.24 -12.25 22.49
CA PRO A 295 -0.88 -13.48 22.99
C PRO A 295 -1.78 -14.18 21.99
N LEU A 296 -2.53 -13.42 21.17
CA LEU A 296 -3.40 -13.97 20.12
C LEU A 296 -2.63 -14.14 18.80
N LEU A 297 -1.80 -13.17 18.41
CA LEU A 297 -1.06 -13.23 17.13
C LEU A 297 -0.22 -14.51 17.03
N ARG A 298 0.41 -14.95 18.12
CA ARG A 298 1.24 -16.16 18.14
C ARG A 298 0.47 -17.48 17.92
N LEU A 299 -0.86 -17.46 18.02
CA LEU A 299 -1.71 -18.61 17.73
C LEU A 299 -1.97 -18.77 16.22
N THR A 300 -1.59 -17.76 15.44
CA THR A 300 -1.83 -17.70 14.00
C THR A 300 -0.53 -17.83 13.24
N ARG A 301 -0.57 -18.50 12.10
CA ARG A 301 0.58 -18.60 11.19
C ARG A 301 0.63 -17.40 10.25
N ARG A 302 1.83 -17.04 9.78
CA ARG A 302 2.01 -16.03 8.74
C ARG A 302 1.12 -16.38 7.55
N TYR A 303 0.31 -15.43 7.09
CA TYR A 303 -0.66 -15.63 6.02
C TYR A 303 -0.66 -14.42 5.08
N ARG A 304 -0.50 -14.66 3.78
CA ARG A 304 -0.50 -13.61 2.73
C ARG A 304 -1.51 -13.84 1.61
N GLY A 305 -2.30 -14.92 1.67
CA GLY A 305 -3.37 -15.22 0.72
C GLY A 305 -4.59 -14.28 0.84
N PRO A 306 -5.71 -14.61 0.18
CA PRO A 306 -6.94 -13.82 0.21
C PRO A 306 -7.53 -13.69 1.62
N GLY A 307 -7.81 -12.47 2.08
CA GLY A 307 -8.32 -12.20 3.42
C GLY A 307 -7.49 -11.17 4.17
N ILE A 308 -7.61 -11.19 5.51
CA ILE A 308 -6.78 -10.43 6.43
C ILE A 308 -5.36 -11.01 6.44
N ARG A 309 -4.35 -10.16 6.25
CA ARG A 309 -2.94 -10.53 6.32
C ARG A 309 -2.53 -10.81 7.77
N ILE A 310 -1.66 -11.81 7.97
CA ILE A 310 -1.13 -12.16 9.29
C ILE A 310 0.40 -12.12 9.22
N PRO A 311 1.08 -11.23 9.99
CA PRO A 311 2.53 -11.17 10.04
C PRO A 311 3.12 -12.36 10.82
N GLN A 312 4.39 -12.66 10.59
CA GLN A 312 5.10 -13.70 11.33
C GLN A 312 5.51 -13.21 12.72
N SER A 313 5.31 -14.07 13.71
CA SER A 313 5.87 -13.90 15.06
C SER A 313 6.39 -15.25 15.56
N GLY A 314 7.31 -15.25 16.51
CA GLY A 314 7.88 -16.48 17.04
C GLY A 314 9.07 -16.24 17.94
N TRP A 315 9.85 -17.29 18.15
CA TRP A 315 11.12 -17.26 18.88
C TRP A 315 12.26 -17.66 17.96
N LEU A 316 13.42 -17.03 18.13
CA LEU A 316 14.68 -17.38 17.47
C LEU A 316 15.75 -17.68 18.51
N HIS A 317 16.71 -18.55 18.16
CA HIS A 317 17.87 -18.82 18.99
C HIS A 317 19.16 -18.49 18.23
N GLU A 318 19.98 -17.65 18.86
CA GLU A 318 21.34 -17.37 18.41
C GLU A 318 22.33 -18.08 19.35
N PRO A 319 23.18 -18.99 18.85
CA PRO A 319 24.07 -19.76 19.71
C PRO A 319 25.14 -18.88 20.39
N GLY A 320 25.50 -17.75 19.77
CA GLY A 320 26.58 -16.89 20.20
C GLY A 320 27.96 -17.58 20.23
N PRO A 321 29.01 -16.89 20.70
CA PRO A 321 30.34 -17.47 20.87
C PRO A 321 30.38 -18.56 21.95
N GLU A 322 29.54 -18.44 22.98
CA GLU A 322 29.52 -19.33 24.16
C GLU A 322 28.68 -20.61 23.97
N LYS A 323 28.02 -20.79 22.81
CA LYS A 323 27.16 -21.96 22.48
C LYS A 323 26.10 -22.24 23.56
N LEU A 324 25.29 -21.23 23.87
CA LEU A 324 24.21 -21.35 24.86
C LEU A 324 23.21 -22.45 24.49
N VAL A 325 22.69 -23.17 25.50
CA VAL A 325 21.71 -24.25 25.30
C VAL A 325 20.32 -23.65 25.08
N ARG A 326 19.57 -24.21 24.13
CA ARG A 326 18.19 -23.83 23.82
C ARG A 326 17.25 -24.15 24.98
N GLU A 327 16.59 -23.13 25.52
CA GLU A 327 15.64 -23.27 26.64
C GLU A 327 14.20 -23.54 26.18
N LEU A 328 13.83 -23.23 24.93
CA LEU A 328 12.44 -23.32 24.43
C LEU A 328 12.10 -24.62 23.70
N HIS A 329 10.82 -25.00 23.77
CA HIS A 329 10.23 -26.10 22.99
C HIS A 329 10.14 -25.74 21.49
N ASP A 330 10.32 -26.73 20.61
CA ASP A 330 10.34 -26.55 19.15
C ASP A 330 9.09 -25.86 18.58
N ALA A 331 7.93 -26.13 19.18
CA ALA A 331 6.66 -25.52 18.77
C ALA A 331 6.62 -23.97 18.86
N TYR A 332 7.56 -23.35 19.56
CA TYR A 332 7.65 -21.88 19.66
C TYR A 332 8.56 -21.25 18.60
N MET A 333 9.38 -22.07 17.94
CA MET A 333 10.48 -21.60 17.13
C MET A 333 9.99 -21.20 15.74
N GLY A 334 10.48 -20.06 15.28
CA GLY A 334 10.33 -19.56 13.92
C GLY A 334 11.66 -18.97 13.51
N GLU A 335 12.66 -19.82 13.27
CA GLU A 335 14.06 -19.35 13.12
C GLU A 335 14.40 -18.85 11.72
N THR A 336 13.50 -19.06 10.77
CA THR A 336 13.68 -18.67 9.38
C THR A 336 12.57 -17.72 8.91
N PHE A 337 12.88 -16.93 7.89
CA PHE A 337 11.95 -16.04 7.24
C PHE A 337 12.18 -16.04 5.73
N THR A 338 11.10 -16.20 4.97
CA THR A 338 11.08 -16.01 3.52
C THR A 338 10.80 -14.55 3.22
N ARG A 339 11.83 -13.84 2.76
CA ARG A 339 11.68 -12.51 2.18
C ARG A 339 10.92 -12.64 0.85
N THR A 340 10.18 -11.59 0.53
CA THR A 340 9.52 -11.44 -0.75
C THR A 340 9.90 -10.09 -1.30
N HIS A 341 9.88 -9.98 -2.62
CA HIS A 341 10.04 -8.71 -3.32
C HIS A 341 9.24 -8.72 -4.63
N ARG A 342 9.06 -7.54 -5.25
CA ARG A 342 8.36 -7.42 -6.54
C ARG A 342 8.94 -8.30 -7.65
N TRP A 343 10.24 -8.57 -7.61
CA TRP A 343 10.98 -9.37 -8.59
C TRP A 343 10.71 -10.87 -8.51
N ASP A 344 9.99 -11.30 -7.47
CA ASP A 344 9.50 -12.67 -7.41
C ASP A 344 8.46 -12.82 -8.51
N ARG A 345 8.66 -13.83 -9.39
CA ARG A 345 7.79 -14.16 -10.52
C ARG A 345 6.43 -14.74 -10.06
N VAL A 346 5.71 -13.97 -9.24
CA VAL A 346 4.46 -14.29 -8.57
C VAL A 346 3.51 -13.10 -8.73
N HIS A 347 2.30 -13.34 -9.24
CA HIS A 347 1.36 -12.25 -9.47
C HIS A 347 1.01 -11.51 -8.18
N ARG A 348 0.65 -10.22 -8.32
CA ARG A 348 0.49 -9.29 -7.19
C ARG A 348 -0.43 -9.80 -6.08
N HIS A 349 -1.51 -10.51 -6.37
CA HIS A 349 -2.45 -11.01 -5.35
C HIS A 349 -2.36 -12.51 -5.09
N ASP A 350 -1.36 -13.19 -5.64
CA ASP A 350 -1.12 -14.59 -5.33
C ASP A 350 -0.45 -14.72 -3.96
N ASP A 351 -0.61 -15.90 -3.34
CA ASP A 351 0.06 -16.22 -2.08
C ASP A 351 1.53 -16.58 -2.34
N GLU A 352 2.43 -15.62 -2.15
CA GLU A 352 3.86 -15.82 -2.41
C GLU A 352 4.48 -16.92 -1.56
N LEU A 353 3.95 -17.15 -0.36
CA LEU A 353 4.47 -18.19 0.54
C LEU A 353 4.18 -19.60 0.04
N ALA A 354 3.23 -19.76 -0.89
CA ALA A 354 2.98 -21.02 -1.56
C ALA A 354 3.99 -21.32 -2.68
N VAL A 355 4.73 -20.29 -3.16
CA VAL A 355 5.63 -20.39 -4.32
C VAL A 355 7.09 -20.32 -3.90
N LEU A 356 7.44 -19.42 -2.98
CA LEU A 356 8.82 -19.15 -2.58
C LEU A 356 9.29 -20.13 -1.50
N THR A 357 10.48 -20.71 -1.70
CA THR A 357 11.05 -21.74 -0.81
C THR A 357 12.34 -21.29 -0.11
N ARG A 358 12.98 -20.22 -0.59
CA ARG A 358 14.19 -19.68 0.04
C ARG A 358 13.81 -19.04 1.38
N ALA A 359 14.50 -19.46 2.44
CA ALA A 359 14.33 -18.89 3.76
C ALA A 359 15.71 -18.62 4.38
N ASP A 360 15.89 -17.42 4.91
CA ASP A 360 17.11 -17.03 5.62
C ASP A 360 16.85 -17.04 7.12
N LYS A 361 17.91 -17.14 7.93
CA LYS A 361 17.81 -17.02 9.38
C LYS A 361 17.23 -15.66 9.75
N VAL A 362 16.29 -15.60 10.71
CA VAL A 362 15.65 -14.34 11.11
C VAL A 362 16.67 -13.27 11.50
N ALA A 363 17.71 -13.59 12.28
CA ALA A 363 18.74 -12.60 12.62
C ALA A 363 19.47 -12.02 11.40
N ARG A 364 19.71 -12.85 10.37
CA ARG A 364 20.28 -12.39 9.10
C ARG A 364 19.33 -11.46 8.37
N VAL A 365 18.05 -11.82 8.28
CA VAL A 365 16.99 -10.99 7.66
C VAL A 365 16.82 -9.65 8.37
N LEU A 366 16.96 -9.62 9.69
CA LEU A 366 16.79 -8.39 10.46
C LEU A 366 17.94 -7.40 10.22
N PHE A 367 19.19 -7.87 10.20
CA PHE A 367 20.34 -6.98 10.39
C PHE A 367 21.42 -7.00 9.30
N SER A 368 21.47 -8.02 8.44
CA SER A 368 22.59 -8.15 7.50
C SER A 368 22.44 -7.22 6.30
N THR A 369 23.47 -6.42 6.06
CA THR A 369 23.70 -5.65 4.84
C THR A 369 24.82 -6.25 3.98
N ASP A 370 25.22 -7.49 4.25
CA ASP A 370 26.22 -8.16 3.43
C ASP A 370 25.65 -8.38 2.03
N LEU A 371 26.46 -8.18 0.99
CA LEU A 371 26.04 -8.37 -0.41
C LEU A 371 25.40 -9.74 -0.67
N ALA A 372 25.88 -10.81 -0.02
CA ALA A 372 25.30 -12.15 -0.14
C ALA A 372 23.92 -12.29 0.54
N ALA A 373 23.64 -11.48 1.56
CA ALA A 373 22.36 -11.43 2.23
C ALA A 373 21.35 -10.54 1.51
N MET A 374 21.80 -9.42 0.94
CA MET A 374 20.95 -8.51 0.16
C MET A 374 20.70 -8.98 -1.27
N GLY A 375 21.54 -9.86 -1.80
CA GLY A 375 21.40 -10.28 -3.20
C GLY A 375 21.42 -9.06 -4.14
N LEU A 376 20.43 -8.97 -5.01
CA LEU A 376 20.12 -7.77 -5.80
C LEU A 376 18.98 -6.93 -5.23
N TYR A 377 18.10 -7.48 -4.40
CA TYR A 377 16.82 -6.82 -4.09
C TYR A 377 16.35 -7.00 -2.64
N ASP A 378 17.03 -7.87 -1.89
CA ASP A 378 16.71 -8.23 -0.53
C ASP A 378 17.21 -7.15 0.44
N LYS A 379 16.49 -6.97 1.55
CA LYS A 379 16.62 -5.81 2.42
C LYS A 379 16.66 -6.19 3.91
N PRO A 380 17.33 -5.42 4.79
CA PRO A 380 17.28 -5.62 6.23
C PRO A 380 15.91 -5.19 6.79
N MET A 381 15.35 -5.97 7.70
CA MET A 381 13.97 -5.79 8.17
C MET A 381 13.85 -5.36 9.64
N ALA A 382 14.94 -4.94 10.30
CA ALA A 382 14.91 -4.54 11.71
C ALA A 382 13.92 -3.40 12.00
N ARG A 383 13.76 -2.41 11.11
CA ARG A 383 12.76 -1.33 11.25
C ARG A 383 11.31 -1.86 11.22
N ASN A 384 11.06 -3.01 10.58
CA ASN A 384 9.76 -3.67 10.53
C ASN A 384 9.66 -4.84 11.52
N ALA A 385 10.38 -4.79 12.64
CA ALA A 385 10.33 -5.83 13.66
C ALA A 385 10.41 -5.28 15.08
N GLN A 386 9.87 -6.05 16.03
CA GLN A 386 10.11 -5.85 17.45
C GLN A 386 10.76 -7.10 18.03
N LEU A 387 11.68 -6.90 18.98
CA LEU A 387 12.46 -7.96 19.61
C LEU A 387 12.42 -7.85 21.13
N TRP A 388 12.40 -8.99 21.80
CA TRP A 388 12.49 -9.09 23.25
C TRP A 388 13.23 -10.35 23.69
N THR A 389 13.68 -10.37 24.93
CA THR A 389 14.37 -11.52 25.55
C THR A 389 13.41 -12.60 26.08
N SER A 390 13.92 -13.78 26.43
CA SER A 390 13.15 -14.87 27.07
C SER A 390 12.51 -14.53 28.43
N ASP A 391 12.97 -13.45 29.08
CA ASP A 391 12.37 -12.88 30.29
C ASP A 391 11.42 -11.70 30.03
N PHE A 392 11.08 -11.45 28.76
CA PHE A 392 10.11 -10.46 28.31
C PHE A 392 10.55 -9.01 28.57
N ARG A 393 11.79 -8.68 28.20
CA ARG A 393 12.36 -7.32 28.21
C ARG A 393 12.63 -6.85 26.78
N ARG A 394 12.38 -5.57 26.48
CA ARG A 394 12.57 -5.00 25.13
C ARG A 394 14.03 -5.10 24.71
N VAL A 395 14.24 -5.51 23.46
CA VAL A 395 15.54 -5.47 22.76
C VAL A 395 15.50 -4.42 21.65
N LEU A 396 14.42 -4.40 20.85
CA LEU A 396 14.25 -3.47 19.74
C LEU A 396 12.77 -3.12 19.57
N ASP A 397 12.48 -1.83 19.37
CA ASP A 397 11.22 -1.36 18.80
C ASP A 397 11.48 -0.76 17.42
N GLY A 398 11.53 -1.61 16.40
CA GLY A 398 12.04 -1.26 15.06
C GLY A 398 11.39 -0.03 14.43
N PRO A 399 10.06 0.13 14.44
CA PRO A 399 9.41 1.28 13.81
C PRO A 399 9.88 2.63 14.36
N GLN A 400 10.24 2.67 15.64
CA GLN A 400 10.71 3.86 16.35
C GLN A 400 12.24 3.93 16.49
N ALA A 401 12.95 2.87 16.09
CA ALA A 401 14.39 2.76 16.30
C ALA A 401 15.19 3.62 15.32
N ASN A 402 16.26 4.21 15.83
CA ASN A 402 17.30 4.82 15.00
C ASN A 402 18.44 3.81 14.67
N ALA A 403 19.41 4.25 13.86
CA ALA A 403 20.56 3.42 13.47
C ALA A 403 21.38 2.88 14.67
N GLU A 404 21.55 3.67 15.74
CA GLU A 404 22.30 3.26 16.93
C GLU A 404 21.56 2.16 17.71
N GLU A 405 20.25 2.29 17.88
CA GLU A 405 19.41 1.28 18.54
C GLU A 405 19.36 -0.02 17.74
N ILE A 406 19.30 0.06 16.40
CA ILE A 406 19.37 -1.11 15.51
C ILE A 406 20.72 -1.81 15.65
N ALA A 407 21.82 -1.06 15.66
CA ALA A 407 23.17 -1.61 15.83
C ALA A 407 23.33 -2.27 17.22
N ALA A 408 22.84 -1.65 18.28
CA ALA A 408 22.86 -2.22 19.62
C ALA A 408 22.02 -3.51 19.72
N ALA A 409 20.85 -3.55 19.09
CA ALA A 409 20.02 -4.74 19.02
C ALA A 409 20.70 -5.87 18.23
N ARG A 410 21.33 -5.55 17.09
CA ARG A 410 22.14 -6.50 16.31
C ARG A 410 23.23 -7.11 17.17
N ASP A 411 24.05 -6.29 17.81
CA ASP A 411 25.21 -6.75 18.59
C ASP A 411 24.76 -7.65 19.75
N ARG A 412 23.65 -7.29 20.41
CA ARG A 412 23.04 -8.11 21.47
C ARG A 412 22.54 -9.46 20.96
N VAL A 413 21.89 -9.50 19.79
CA VAL A 413 21.38 -10.75 19.20
C VAL A 413 22.55 -11.65 18.77
N LEU A 414 23.58 -11.08 18.12
CA LEU A 414 24.75 -11.83 17.67
C LEU A 414 25.65 -12.34 18.81
N ALA A 415 25.60 -11.70 19.99
CA ALA A 415 26.27 -12.21 21.19
C ALA A 415 25.68 -13.55 21.69
N GLY A 416 24.46 -13.90 21.26
CA GLY A 416 23.78 -15.15 21.58
C GLY A 416 22.64 -15.02 22.58
N GLY A 417 21.72 -15.98 22.55
CA GLY A 417 20.55 -16.05 23.43
C GLY A 417 19.30 -16.53 22.71
N THR A 418 18.16 -16.42 23.40
CA THR A 418 16.84 -16.71 22.85
C THR A 418 15.97 -15.47 22.90
N PHE A 419 15.45 -15.09 21.73
CA PHE A 419 14.73 -13.84 21.53
C PHE A 419 13.35 -14.11 20.94
N GLY A 420 12.34 -13.47 21.50
CA GLY A 420 11.03 -13.40 20.87
C GLY A 420 11.02 -12.26 19.87
N TYR A 421 10.26 -12.44 18.78
CA TYR A 421 10.13 -11.43 17.76
C TYR A 421 8.71 -11.39 17.17
N ARG A 422 8.35 -10.23 16.64
CA ARG A 422 7.29 -10.11 15.64
C ARG A 422 7.76 -9.22 14.50
N PHE A 423 7.40 -9.58 13.27
CA PHE A 423 7.40 -8.63 12.17
C PHE A 423 6.17 -7.73 12.30
N LEU A 424 6.36 -6.44 12.13
CA LEU A 424 5.36 -5.41 12.32
C LEU A 424 5.45 -4.41 11.18
N TYR A 425 4.38 -4.35 10.38
CA TYR A 425 4.18 -3.28 9.41
C TYR A 425 3.35 -2.21 10.12
N PRO A 426 3.76 -0.93 10.11
CA PRO A 426 3.05 0.13 10.82
C PRO A 426 1.58 0.23 10.42
N ALA A 427 0.72 0.53 11.40
CA ALA A 427 -0.71 0.69 11.16
C ALA A 427 -1.00 1.94 10.29
N MET A 428 -2.14 1.92 9.59
CA MET A 428 -2.58 3.03 8.75
C MET A 428 -2.64 4.35 9.51
N ARG A 429 -2.42 5.46 8.79
CA ARG A 429 -2.39 6.80 9.38
C ARG A 429 -3.42 7.72 8.75
N VAL A 430 -4.03 8.56 9.58
CA VAL A 430 -4.85 9.70 9.16
C VAL A 430 -4.29 10.94 9.83
N GLY A 431 -3.75 11.85 9.03
CA GLY A 431 -2.99 12.97 9.56
C GLY A 431 -1.78 12.51 10.38
N GLY A 432 -1.59 13.11 11.55
CA GLY A 432 -0.57 12.73 12.54
C GLY A 432 -0.97 11.61 13.50
N HIS A 433 -1.98 10.80 13.14
CA HIS A 433 -2.53 9.77 14.03
C HIS A 433 -2.40 8.37 13.42
N GLU A 434 -1.90 7.42 14.21
CA GLU A 434 -1.98 5.99 13.93
C GLU A 434 -3.39 5.49 14.23
N VAL A 435 -4.01 4.74 13.31
CA VAL A 435 -5.39 4.27 13.45
C VAL A 435 -5.45 2.75 13.50
N VAL A 436 -5.96 2.22 14.60
CA VAL A 436 -6.18 0.78 14.81
C VAL A 436 -7.67 0.54 15.02
N TRP A 437 -8.23 -0.42 14.28
CA TRP A 437 -9.58 -0.91 14.46
C TRP A 437 -9.63 -2.03 15.50
N HIS A 438 -10.27 -1.77 16.63
CA HIS A 438 -10.55 -2.76 17.65
C HIS A 438 -11.91 -3.41 17.36
N ARG A 439 -11.88 -4.57 16.71
CA ARG A 439 -13.07 -5.27 16.20
C ARG A 439 -13.31 -6.58 16.95
N PRO A 440 -14.44 -6.76 17.65
CA PRO A 440 -14.82 -8.05 18.19
C PRO A 440 -14.96 -9.14 17.10
N LEU A 441 -14.29 -10.26 17.30
CA LEU A 441 -14.55 -11.53 16.62
C LEU A 441 -15.53 -12.33 17.48
N ALA A 442 -16.77 -12.42 17.02
CA ALA A 442 -17.81 -13.24 17.63
C ALA A 442 -17.85 -14.63 16.98
N ALA A 443 -17.52 -15.67 17.74
CA ALA A 443 -17.52 -17.04 17.26
C ALA A 443 -17.94 -18.02 18.37
N PHE A 444 -18.32 -19.23 17.97
CA PHE A 444 -18.70 -20.32 18.87
C PHE A 444 -18.55 -21.66 18.16
N VAL A 445 -18.59 -22.78 18.89
CA VAL A 445 -18.66 -24.12 18.32
C VAL A 445 -20.09 -24.65 18.40
N PRO A 446 -20.75 -24.90 17.25
CA PRO A 446 -22.10 -25.46 17.22
C PRO A 446 -22.18 -26.83 17.92
N PRO A 447 -23.36 -27.20 18.46
CA PRO A 447 -23.56 -28.54 19.00
C PRO A 447 -23.17 -29.64 17.99
N GLY A 448 -22.30 -30.57 18.42
CA GLY A 448 -21.84 -31.69 17.58
C GLY A 448 -20.78 -31.34 16.53
N ALA A 449 -20.35 -30.08 16.44
CA ALA A 449 -19.25 -29.65 15.59
C ALA A 449 -17.92 -29.59 16.35
N ASN A 450 -16.81 -29.62 15.61
CA ASN A 450 -15.45 -29.42 16.14
C ASN A 450 -14.76 -28.19 15.51
N THR A 451 -15.50 -27.40 14.74
CA THR A 451 -15.01 -26.20 14.03
C THR A 451 -15.84 -25.00 14.44
N PRO A 452 -15.23 -23.80 14.57
CA PRO A 452 -15.97 -22.61 14.93
C PRO A 452 -16.86 -22.12 13.79
N THR A 453 -18.00 -21.55 14.17
CA THR A 453 -18.84 -20.70 13.33
C THR A 453 -18.61 -19.25 13.74
N VAL A 454 -18.38 -18.37 12.76
CA VAL A 454 -18.23 -16.92 12.95
C VAL A 454 -19.56 -16.22 12.66
N LEU A 455 -19.91 -15.24 13.49
CA LEU A 455 -20.99 -14.28 13.19
C LEU A 455 -20.37 -13.09 12.43
N ASP A 456 -20.52 -13.10 11.10
CA ASP A 456 -19.85 -12.20 10.16
C ASP A 456 -20.32 -10.74 10.23
N ASP A 457 -21.55 -10.51 10.71
CA ASP A 457 -22.16 -9.22 11.04
C ASP A 457 -22.19 -8.94 12.55
N GLY A 458 -21.27 -9.55 13.30
CA GLY A 458 -21.10 -9.30 14.73
C GLY A 458 -20.73 -7.83 15.07
N PRO A 459 -20.56 -7.52 16.37
CA PRO A 459 -20.26 -6.18 16.86
C PRO A 459 -19.00 -5.64 16.17
N LEU A 460 -19.07 -4.40 15.68
CA LEU A 460 -17.99 -3.85 14.86
C LEU A 460 -16.90 -3.14 15.67
N GLY A 461 -17.16 -2.81 16.93
CA GLY A 461 -16.24 -2.06 17.78
C GLY A 461 -16.02 -0.63 17.30
N TYR A 462 -14.79 -0.16 17.42
CA TYR A 462 -14.40 1.22 17.13
C TYR A 462 -12.95 1.29 16.65
N LEU A 463 -12.62 2.38 15.97
CA LEU A 463 -11.25 2.71 15.60
C LEU A 463 -10.71 3.72 16.60
N ALA A 464 -9.53 3.44 17.14
CA ALA A 464 -8.77 4.36 17.95
C ALA A 464 -7.71 5.04 17.08
N ALA A 465 -7.75 6.37 17.00
CA ALA A 465 -6.73 7.17 16.37
C ALA A 465 -5.84 7.79 17.45
N ALA A 466 -4.62 7.28 17.61
CA ALA A 466 -3.65 7.73 18.59
C ALA A 466 -2.68 8.75 17.96
N PRO A 467 -2.45 9.92 18.58
CA PRO A 467 -1.52 10.92 18.07
C PRO A 467 -0.06 10.46 18.21
N ASP A 468 0.82 11.03 17.38
CA ASP A 468 2.28 10.83 17.51
C ASP A 468 2.85 11.40 18.82
N GLU A 469 2.28 12.51 19.30
CA GLU A 469 2.71 13.14 20.53
C GLU A 469 2.25 12.34 21.75
N ALA A 470 3.22 11.90 22.56
CA ALA A 470 2.95 11.16 23.79
C ALA A 470 2.06 11.97 24.74
N GLY A 471 0.89 11.43 25.08
CA GLY A 471 -0.07 12.06 25.98
C GLY A 471 -1.11 12.95 25.29
N GLY A 472 -1.12 13.06 23.96
CA GLY A 472 -2.21 13.69 23.22
C GLY A 472 -3.52 12.91 23.34
N GLU A 473 -4.66 13.61 23.24
CA GLU A 473 -5.98 12.96 23.28
C GLU A 473 -6.23 12.19 21.98
N GLY A 474 -6.55 10.90 22.11
CA GLY A 474 -6.95 10.07 20.98
C GLY A 474 -8.36 10.40 20.48
N VAL A 475 -8.62 10.14 19.20
CA VAL A 475 -9.95 10.30 18.59
C VAL A 475 -10.56 8.93 18.34
N GLU A 476 -11.81 8.74 18.73
CA GLU A 476 -12.59 7.55 18.39
C GLU A 476 -13.39 7.78 17.10
N LEU A 477 -13.29 6.82 16.18
CA LEU A 477 -14.14 6.71 15.00
C LEU A 477 -14.87 5.37 15.01
N PHE A 478 -15.93 5.26 14.23
CA PHE A 478 -16.80 4.09 14.24
C PHE A 478 -17.05 3.56 12.82
N PRO A 479 -16.94 2.25 12.60
CA PRO A 479 -17.08 1.67 11.27
C PRO A 479 -18.50 1.83 10.70
N ARG A 480 -18.57 2.05 9.38
CA ARG A 480 -19.79 2.12 8.57
C ARG A 480 -19.65 1.17 7.40
N LEU A 481 -20.32 0.02 7.48
CA LEU A 481 -20.33 -0.94 6.36
C LEU A 481 -21.17 -0.37 5.22
N LEU A 482 -20.54 -0.08 4.09
CA LEU A 482 -21.23 0.41 2.90
C LEU A 482 -22.08 -0.69 2.26
N ARG A 483 -23.17 -0.28 1.62
CA ARG A 483 -24.15 -1.17 0.96
C ARG A 483 -24.66 -0.58 -0.36
N ARG A 484 -23.77 0.06 -1.12
CA ARG A 484 -24.04 0.58 -2.47
C ARG A 484 -24.44 -0.55 -3.39
N LEU A 485 -25.48 -0.32 -4.19
CA LEU A 485 -26.14 -1.37 -4.97
C LEU A 485 -25.18 -1.99 -5.99
N LEU A 486 -24.50 -1.16 -6.79
CA LEU A 486 -23.59 -1.59 -7.83
C LEU A 486 -22.40 -2.40 -7.29
N GLU A 487 -21.67 -1.86 -6.32
CA GLU A 487 -20.50 -2.51 -5.73
C GLU A 487 -20.87 -3.79 -5.00
N ARG A 488 -21.99 -3.79 -4.27
CA ARG A 488 -22.50 -4.99 -3.63
C ARG A 488 -22.80 -6.08 -4.65
N ALA A 489 -23.49 -5.75 -5.74
CA ALA A 489 -23.78 -6.70 -6.81
C ALA A 489 -22.50 -7.23 -7.47
N ALA A 490 -21.49 -6.39 -7.67
CA ALA A 490 -20.19 -6.80 -8.18
C ALA A 490 -19.54 -7.88 -7.30
N VAL A 491 -19.54 -7.69 -5.97
CA VAL A 491 -18.85 -8.60 -5.05
C VAL A 491 -19.67 -9.82 -4.62
N THR A 492 -21.01 -9.75 -4.61
CA THR A 492 -21.87 -10.86 -4.17
C THR A 492 -22.47 -11.69 -5.30
N GLU A 493 -22.79 -11.07 -6.45
CA GLU A 493 -23.49 -11.74 -7.56
C GLU A 493 -22.56 -12.05 -8.73
N ILE A 494 -21.76 -11.08 -9.18
CA ILE A 494 -20.90 -11.23 -10.37
C ILE A 494 -19.69 -12.13 -10.05
N ARG A 495 -18.94 -11.81 -8.98
CA ARG A 495 -17.69 -12.52 -8.65
C ARG A 495 -17.86 -14.02 -8.38
N ARG A 496 -19.00 -14.45 -7.85
CA ARG A 496 -19.22 -15.85 -7.43
C ARG A 496 -19.32 -16.84 -8.60
N ARG A 497 -19.39 -16.35 -9.84
CA ARG A 497 -19.41 -17.20 -11.04
C ARG A 497 -18.00 -17.53 -11.51
N ASN A 498 -17.85 -18.66 -12.23
CA ASN A 498 -16.58 -18.99 -12.86
C ASN A 498 -16.19 -17.87 -13.86
N GLY A 499 -14.99 -17.31 -13.72
CA GLY A 499 -14.52 -16.14 -14.49
C GLY A 499 -14.89 -14.76 -13.90
N GLY A 500 -15.92 -14.67 -13.06
CA GLY A 500 -16.58 -13.42 -12.63
C GLY A 500 -15.75 -12.41 -11.82
N ALA A 501 -14.55 -12.79 -11.38
CA ALA A 501 -13.67 -11.90 -10.62
C ALA A 501 -13.20 -10.69 -11.44
N HIS A 502 -13.03 -10.90 -12.74
CA HIS A 502 -12.56 -9.88 -13.66
C HIS A 502 -13.64 -8.84 -13.97
N GLU A 503 -14.86 -9.29 -14.21
CA GLU A 503 -16.03 -8.45 -14.42
C GLU A 503 -16.35 -7.64 -13.16
N ALA A 504 -16.25 -8.26 -11.98
CA ALA A 504 -16.41 -7.53 -10.73
C ALA A 504 -15.38 -6.40 -10.59
N ALA A 505 -14.11 -6.66 -10.92
CA ALA A 505 -13.06 -5.63 -10.89
C ALA A 505 -13.33 -4.48 -11.86
N ASN A 506 -13.82 -4.79 -13.07
CA ASN A 506 -14.21 -3.79 -14.07
C ASN A 506 -15.33 -2.87 -13.56
N VAL A 507 -16.37 -3.43 -12.92
CA VAL A 507 -17.47 -2.65 -12.32
C VAL A 507 -16.94 -1.71 -11.24
N LEU A 508 -16.09 -2.23 -10.34
CA LEU A 508 -15.51 -1.42 -9.26
C LEU A 508 -14.60 -0.31 -9.81
N ALA A 509 -13.83 -0.57 -10.87
CA ALA A 509 -12.97 0.43 -11.51
C ALA A 509 -13.76 1.58 -12.11
N LEU A 510 -14.88 1.30 -12.81
CA LEU A 510 -15.76 2.35 -13.34
C LEU A 510 -16.40 3.19 -12.23
N ALA A 511 -16.91 2.54 -11.17
CA ALA A 511 -17.52 3.24 -10.05
C ALA A 511 -16.51 4.14 -9.31
N ALA A 512 -15.28 3.67 -9.11
CA ALA A 512 -14.20 4.44 -8.51
C ALA A 512 -13.78 5.64 -9.39
N ALA A 513 -13.62 5.44 -10.70
CA ALA A 513 -13.28 6.52 -11.63
C ALA A 513 -14.38 7.58 -11.72
N TRP A 514 -15.65 7.15 -11.77
CA TRP A 514 -16.81 8.04 -11.79
C TRP A 514 -16.85 8.94 -10.55
N ARG A 515 -16.71 8.38 -9.34
CA ARG A 515 -16.61 9.16 -8.09
C ARG A 515 -15.40 10.08 -8.08
N GLY A 516 -14.22 9.56 -8.43
CA GLY A 516 -12.98 10.31 -8.43
C GLY A 516 -12.93 11.46 -9.44
N LEU A 517 -13.78 11.42 -10.48
CA LEU A 517 -13.99 12.52 -11.43
C LEU A 517 -15.22 13.38 -11.12
N GLY A 518 -15.73 13.28 -9.88
CA GLY A 518 -16.79 14.14 -9.36
C GLY A 518 -18.20 13.72 -9.75
N GLU A 519 -18.44 12.41 -9.90
CA GLU A 519 -19.75 11.80 -10.18
C GLU A 519 -20.39 12.25 -11.49
N ARG A 520 -19.54 12.55 -12.48
CA ARG A 520 -19.96 12.97 -13.81
C ARG A 520 -19.88 11.80 -14.79
N PRO A 521 -20.80 11.71 -15.76
CA PRO A 521 -20.75 10.68 -16.79
C PRO A 521 -19.35 10.61 -17.42
N LEU A 522 -18.77 9.41 -17.44
CA LEU A 522 -17.44 9.15 -17.97
C LEU A 522 -17.49 9.08 -19.50
N PRO A 523 -16.52 9.65 -20.22
CA PRO A 523 -16.37 9.42 -21.65
C PRO A 523 -16.26 7.91 -21.94
N ARG A 524 -17.06 7.41 -22.88
CA ARG A 524 -17.06 5.98 -23.23
C ARG A 524 -15.69 5.48 -23.69
N SER A 525 -14.93 6.33 -24.39
CA SER A 525 -13.57 6.02 -24.78
C SER A 525 -12.64 5.85 -23.58
N PHE A 526 -12.80 6.67 -22.53
CA PHE A 526 -12.05 6.56 -21.28
C PHE A 526 -12.47 5.32 -20.49
N ALA A 527 -13.78 5.08 -20.36
CA ALA A 527 -14.32 3.86 -19.76
C ALA A 527 -13.75 2.60 -20.44
N ARG A 528 -13.66 2.60 -21.78
CA ARG A 528 -13.06 1.48 -22.52
C ARG A 528 -11.60 1.22 -22.14
N ARG A 529 -10.84 2.25 -21.75
CA ARG A 529 -9.43 2.11 -21.34
C ARG A 529 -9.25 1.72 -19.88
N LEU A 530 -10.24 1.97 -19.03
CA LEU A 530 -10.30 1.44 -17.66
C LEU A 530 -10.65 -0.06 -17.65
N LEU A 531 -11.50 -0.49 -18.58
CA LEU A 531 -12.03 -1.86 -18.61
C LEU A 531 -11.04 -2.83 -19.27
N LYS A 532 -10.88 -4.00 -18.63
CA LYS A 532 -10.01 -5.07 -19.10
C LYS A 532 -10.70 -5.98 -20.13
N LEU A 533 -11.23 -5.43 -21.21
CA LEU A 533 -11.97 -6.19 -22.22
C LEU A 533 -11.07 -6.72 -23.34
N ALA A 534 -11.53 -7.77 -24.04
CA ALA A 534 -10.90 -8.29 -25.25
C ALA A 534 -10.72 -7.18 -26.30
N LYS A 535 -9.73 -7.27 -27.19
CA LYS A 535 -9.32 -6.12 -28.03
C LYS A 535 -10.44 -5.56 -28.92
N ASP A 536 -11.31 -6.43 -29.39
CA ASP A 536 -12.45 -6.19 -30.27
C ASP A 536 -13.78 -5.96 -29.53
N GLU A 537 -13.83 -6.26 -28.23
CA GLU A 537 -15.02 -6.06 -27.41
C GLU A 537 -15.22 -4.57 -27.08
N THR A 538 -16.44 -4.08 -27.31
CA THR A 538 -16.86 -2.70 -27.01
C THR A 538 -17.46 -2.60 -25.61
N VAL A 539 -17.54 -1.37 -25.09
CA VAL A 539 -18.16 -1.11 -23.78
C VAL A 539 -19.63 -1.53 -23.80
N GLU A 540 -20.33 -1.24 -24.90
CA GLU A 540 -21.75 -1.57 -25.10
C GLU A 540 -21.97 -3.08 -25.12
N ALA A 541 -21.15 -3.81 -25.87
CA ALA A 541 -21.24 -5.27 -25.95
C ALA A 541 -21.02 -5.91 -24.58
N TRP A 542 -20.04 -5.41 -23.82
CA TRP A 542 -19.77 -5.88 -22.46
C TRP A 542 -20.94 -5.60 -21.53
N ILE A 543 -21.47 -4.36 -21.50
CA ILE A 543 -22.61 -3.97 -20.66
C ILE A 543 -23.85 -4.81 -20.97
N GLU A 544 -24.16 -5.04 -22.25
CA GLU A 544 -25.31 -5.87 -22.65
C GLU A 544 -25.16 -7.35 -22.29
N ALA A 545 -23.93 -7.85 -22.15
CA ALA A 545 -23.67 -9.21 -21.72
C ALA A 545 -23.82 -9.40 -20.19
N LEU A 546 -23.65 -8.34 -19.38
CA LEU A 546 -23.66 -8.44 -17.91
C LEU A 546 -24.91 -9.08 -17.31
N PRO A 547 -26.15 -8.83 -17.77
CA PRO A 547 -27.32 -9.50 -17.22
C PRO A 547 -27.25 -11.02 -17.31
N ALA A 548 -26.67 -11.55 -18.40
CA ALA A 548 -26.46 -12.99 -18.58
C ALA A 548 -25.36 -13.53 -17.66
N HIS A 549 -24.53 -12.67 -17.08
CA HIS A 549 -23.41 -13.01 -16.20
C HIS A 549 -23.79 -13.09 -14.72
N THR A 550 -24.99 -12.64 -14.34
CA THR A 550 -25.55 -12.79 -12.99
C THR A 550 -26.42 -14.05 -12.85
N THR A 551 -26.54 -14.59 -11.63
CA THR A 551 -27.48 -15.68 -11.30
C THR A 551 -28.93 -15.19 -11.16
N ASP A 552 -29.13 -13.90 -10.90
CA ASP A 552 -30.44 -13.22 -10.88
C ASP A 552 -30.56 -12.24 -12.07
N PRO A 553 -31.31 -12.58 -13.14
CA PRO A 553 -31.50 -11.70 -14.29
C PRO A 553 -32.09 -10.32 -13.96
N HIS A 554 -32.83 -10.17 -12.86
CA HIS A 554 -33.31 -8.86 -12.42
C HIS A 554 -32.19 -8.03 -11.79
N ALA A 555 -31.32 -8.63 -10.98
CA ALA A 555 -30.11 -7.98 -10.50
C ALA A 555 -29.19 -7.60 -11.66
N GLY A 556 -29.01 -8.49 -12.63
CA GLY A 556 -28.24 -8.22 -13.85
C GLY A 556 -28.75 -7.01 -14.64
N ARG A 557 -30.08 -6.88 -14.82
CA ARG A 557 -30.67 -5.70 -15.47
C ARG A 557 -30.45 -4.41 -14.69
N ARG A 558 -30.58 -4.43 -13.37
CA ARG A 558 -30.31 -3.25 -12.52
C ARG A 558 -28.84 -2.83 -12.59
N VAL A 559 -27.91 -3.77 -12.51
CA VAL A 559 -26.47 -3.49 -12.67
C VAL A 559 -26.18 -2.83 -14.01
N ARG A 560 -26.81 -3.33 -15.08
CA ARG A 560 -26.69 -2.73 -16.42
C ARG A 560 -27.17 -1.28 -16.43
N GLU A 561 -28.36 -1.01 -15.89
CA GLU A 561 -28.93 0.35 -15.82
C GLU A 561 -28.08 1.30 -14.97
N GLU A 562 -27.57 0.84 -13.83
CA GLU A 562 -26.68 1.63 -12.98
C GLU A 562 -25.33 1.93 -13.67
N LEU A 563 -24.75 0.97 -14.40
CA LEU A 563 -23.51 1.19 -15.16
C LEU A 563 -23.69 2.17 -16.30
N GLU A 564 -24.80 2.08 -17.04
CA GLU A 564 -25.08 3.02 -18.12
C GLU A 564 -25.22 4.46 -17.59
N ALA A 565 -25.73 4.65 -16.38
CA ALA A 565 -25.81 5.96 -15.74
C ALA A 565 -24.43 6.56 -15.39
N LEU A 566 -23.38 5.74 -15.28
CA LEU A 566 -22.01 6.23 -15.04
C LEU A 566 -21.33 6.74 -16.32
N LEU A 567 -21.90 6.48 -17.50
CA LEU A 567 -21.28 6.75 -18.79
C LEU A 567 -22.00 7.86 -19.53
N GLU A 568 -21.26 8.60 -20.36
CA GLU A 568 -21.87 9.53 -21.31
C GLU A 568 -22.88 8.79 -22.23
N PRO A 569 -23.96 9.48 -22.66
CA PRO A 569 -24.91 8.91 -23.63
C PRO A 569 -24.16 8.41 -24.87
N ALA A 570 -24.59 7.26 -25.41
CA ALA A 570 -24.02 6.74 -26.65
C ALA A 570 -24.24 7.77 -27.78
N SER A 571 -23.18 8.46 -28.21
CA SER A 571 -23.27 9.42 -29.30
C SER A 571 -23.34 8.70 -30.64
N THR A 572 -24.21 9.16 -31.54
CA THR A 572 -24.17 8.81 -32.96
C THR A 572 -23.08 9.62 -33.65
N GLY A 573 -21.81 9.29 -33.42
CA GLY A 573 -20.69 9.91 -34.11
C GLY A 573 -19.60 10.45 -33.18
N ALA A 574 -18.36 10.24 -33.61
CA ALA A 574 -17.15 10.66 -32.93
C ALA A 574 -17.05 12.19 -32.90
N ASP A 575 -17.27 12.80 -31.72
CA ASP A 575 -16.89 14.20 -31.46
C ASP A 575 -15.42 14.30 -30.95
N GLY A 576 -14.63 13.25 -31.21
CA GLY A 576 -13.20 13.19 -30.88
C GLY A 576 -12.31 14.12 -31.71
N SER A 577 -12.86 14.85 -32.69
CA SER A 577 -12.11 15.77 -33.56
C SER A 577 -11.98 17.20 -33.01
N ARG A 578 -12.46 17.49 -31.79
CA ARG A 578 -12.53 18.87 -31.28
C ARG A 578 -11.32 19.39 -30.50
N LEU A 579 -10.31 18.57 -30.20
CA LEU A 579 -9.13 19.02 -29.47
C LEU A 579 -7.90 19.05 -30.39
N GLY A 580 -7.59 20.23 -30.94
CA GLY A 580 -6.34 20.45 -31.67
C GLY A 580 -5.11 20.02 -30.84
N SER A 581 -4.05 19.59 -31.52
CA SER A 581 -2.78 19.25 -30.89
C SER A 581 -1.99 20.51 -30.54
N LEU A 582 -1.14 20.42 -29.52
CA LEU A 582 -0.23 21.49 -29.11
C LEU A 582 1.19 21.23 -29.61
N THR A 583 1.62 19.96 -29.64
CA THR A 583 3.01 19.58 -29.93
C THR A 583 3.17 18.58 -31.08
N TYR A 584 2.09 17.91 -31.52
CA TYR A 584 2.20 16.86 -32.54
C TYR A 584 2.74 17.30 -33.89
N ASP A 585 2.56 18.56 -34.29
CA ASP A 585 3.16 19.10 -35.51
C ASP A 585 4.70 19.00 -35.51
N SER A 586 5.30 18.92 -34.32
CA SER A 586 6.75 18.75 -34.15
C SER A 586 7.14 17.32 -33.76
N THR A 587 6.32 16.62 -32.98
CA THR A 587 6.68 15.28 -32.47
C THR A 587 6.25 14.13 -33.39
N ALA A 588 5.27 14.34 -34.29
CA ALA A 588 4.87 13.35 -35.30
C ALA A 588 5.68 13.51 -36.59
N THR A 589 7.00 13.62 -36.47
CA THR A 589 7.91 13.88 -37.59
C THR A 589 9.10 12.94 -37.56
N ARG A 590 9.68 12.67 -38.73
CA ARG A 590 10.90 11.86 -38.82
C ARG A 590 12.09 12.50 -38.09
N THR A 591 12.18 13.83 -38.09
CA THR A 591 13.25 14.55 -37.37
C THR A 591 13.18 14.29 -35.87
N PHE A 592 11.98 14.23 -35.29
CA PHE A 592 11.80 13.87 -33.88
C PHE A 592 12.25 12.44 -33.60
N GLU A 593 11.84 11.48 -34.45
CA GLU A 593 12.25 10.06 -34.31
C GLU A 593 13.77 9.89 -34.36
N GLU A 594 14.45 10.55 -35.31
CA GLU A 594 15.91 10.45 -35.45
C GLU A 594 16.66 11.08 -34.27
N ALA A 595 16.18 12.22 -33.77
CA ALA A 595 16.75 12.87 -32.60
C ALA A 595 16.55 12.04 -31.33
N TYR A 596 15.35 11.48 -31.16
CA TYR A 596 15.01 10.59 -30.06
C TYR A 596 15.91 9.35 -30.05
N TRP A 597 16.03 8.64 -31.19
CA TRP A 597 16.94 7.50 -31.33
C TRP A 597 18.39 7.86 -30.99
N GLY A 598 18.86 9.00 -31.51
CA GLY A 598 20.24 9.45 -31.30
C GLY A 598 20.56 9.74 -29.83
N ASP A 599 19.63 10.34 -29.09
CA ASP A 599 19.79 10.57 -27.66
C ASP A 599 19.84 9.24 -26.87
N ILE A 600 18.94 8.28 -27.14
CA ILE A 600 18.98 6.96 -26.47
C ILE A 600 20.30 6.24 -26.75
N ALA A 601 20.71 6.17 -28.02
CA ALA A 601 21.95 5.50 -28.41
C ALA A 601 23.17 6.12 -27.73
N THR A 602 23.19 7.46 -27.59
CA THR A 602 24.27 8.18 -26.91
C THR A 602 24.32 7.88 -25.41
N LEU A 603 23.16 7.81 -24.76
CA LEU A 603 23.09 7.58 -23.32
C LEU A 603 23.33 6.11 -22.94
N ALA A 604 22.84 5.16 -23.76
CA ALA A 604 22.94 3.72 -23.50
C ALA A 604 24.29 3.11 -23.93
N HIS A 605 24.84 3.52 -25.07
CA HIS A 605 26.09 2.97 -25.64
C HIS A 605 27.23 4.00 -25.76
N GLY A 606 27.06 5.18 -25.17
CA GLY A 606 28.12 6.18 -25.13
C GLY A 606 29.21 5.87 -24.10
N ARG A 607 29.75 6.93 -23.50
CA ARG A 607 30.90 6.84 -22.60
C ARG A 607 30.55 6.54 -21.13
N TYR A 608 29.27 6.52 -20.77
CA TYR A 608 28.79 6.36 -19.40
C TYR A 608 28.45 4.90 -19.15
N LEU A 609 29.22 4.21 -18.31
CA LEU A 609 29.14 2.77 -18.12
C LEU A 609 28.72 2.38 -16.69
N THR A 610 29.16 3.15 -15.69
CA THR A 610 28.88 2.92 -14.26
C THR A 610 27.81 3.89 -13.78
N LYS A 611 26.56 3.56 -14.08
CA LYS A 611 25.40 4.46 -13.98
C LYS A 611 24.41 4.04 -12.89
N ASP A 612 24.70 3.00 -12.12
CA ASP A 612 23.90 2.74 -10.91
C ASP A 612 24.30 3.74 -9.82
N ASN A 613 23.34 4.17 -9.00
CA ASN A 613 23.61 5.13 -7.93
C ASN A 613 24.58 4.56 -6.88
N ALA A 614 24.70 3.25 -6.73
CA ALA A 614 25.53 2.61 -5.73
C ALA A 614 26.94 2.30 -6.22
N ASP A 615 27.20 2.51 -7.52
CA ASP A 615 28.49 2.24 -8.14
C ASP A 615 29.63 3.08 -7.55
N CYS A 616 30.86 2.58 -7.53
CA CYS A 616 31.26 1.21 -7.89
C CYS A 616 31.06 0.24 -6.71
N VAL A 617 30.63 -1.00 -6.95
CA VAL A 617 30.53 -1.99 -5.87
C VAL A 617 31.92 -2.52 -5.53
N LEU A 618 32.29 -2.48 -4.25
CA LEU A 618 33.67 -2.68 -3.79
C LEU A 618 34.09 -4.15 -3.67
N ASP A 619 33.19 -5.09 -3.95
CA ASP A 619 33.52 -6.51 -3.87
C ASP A 619 34.52 -6.93 -4.97
N PRO A 620 35.37 -7.95 -4.71
CA PRO A 620 36.41 -8.33 -5.67
C PRO A 620 35.87 -8.84 -7.02
N VAL A 621 34.67 -9.44 -7.04
CA VAL A 621 34.09 -10.01 -8.26
C VAL A 621 33.64 -8.88 -9.17
N THR A 622 32.93 -7.89 -8.62
CA THR A 622 32.47 -6.72 -9.40
C THR A 622 33.63 -5.91 -9.95
N ARG A 623 34.60 -5.53 -9.10
CA ARG A 623 35.78 -4.75 -9.54
C ARG A 623 36.63 -5.42 -10.60
N ALA A 624 36.63 -6.76 -10.67
CA ALA A 624 37.35 -7.49 -11.72
C ALA A 624 36.71 -7.35 -13.11
N HIS A 625 35.44 -6.94 -13.18
CA HIS A 625 34.68 -6.78 -14.42
C HIS A 625 34.40 -5.31 -14.76
N GLU A 626 34.57 -4.38 -13.82
CA GLU A 626 34.34 -2.96 -14.08
C GLU A 626 35.36 -2.37 -15.07
N PRO A 627 34.92 -1.44 -15.93
CA PRO A 627 35.81 -0.79 -16.89
C PRO A 627 36.77 0.21 -16.22
N HIS A 628 36.39 0.77 -15.06
CA HIS A 628 37.16 1.72 -14.27
C HIS A 628 36.57 1.93 -12.86
N ASP A 629 37.39 2.36 -11.90
CA ASP A 629 37.04 2.51 -10.48
C ASP A 629 36.33 3.84 -10.12
N ARG A 630 35.48 4.35 -11.01
CA ARG A 630 34.73 5.60 -10.77
C ARG A 630 33.29 5.46 -11.27
N ARG A 631 32.35 6.12 -10.58
CA ARG A 631 30.95 6.28 -10.98
C ARG A 631 30.84 7.35 -12.08
N ASP A 632 30.07 7.07 -13.13
CA ASP A 632 29.84 7.98 -14.27
C ASP A 632 28.56 8.82 -14.13
N LEU A 633 27.73 8.53 -13.11
CA LEU A 633 26.44 9.17 -12.88
C LEU A 633 26.54 10.69 -12.75
N GLU A 634 27.60 11.20 -12.10
CA GLU A 634 27.87 12.63 -12.03
C GLU A 634 28.17 13.23 -13.41
N GLU A 635 29.05 12.61 -14.21
CA GLU A 635 29.37 13.12 -15.56
C GLU A 635 28.14 13.09 -16.47
N LEU A 636 27.26 12.08 -16.32
CA LEU A 636 25.98 12.00 -17.01
C LEU A 636 25.05 13.15 -16.61
N GLY A 637 24.92 13.44 -15.32
CA GLY A 637 24.13 14.58 -14.85
C GLY A 637 24.62 15.93 -15.39
N ASP A 638 25.94 16.13 -15.45
CA ASP A 638 26.54 17.35 -16.03
C ASP A 638 26.22 17.47 -17.53
N TYR A 639 26.20 16.35 -18.24
CA TYR A 639 25.79 16.30 -19.65
C TYR A 639 24.32 16.72 -19.83
N LEU A 640 23.40 16.22 -19.01
CA LEU A 640 21.98 16.57 -19.08
C LEU A 640 21.76 18.07 -18.81
N ILE A 641 22.41 18.61 -17.78
CA ILE A 641 22.39 20.06 -17.49
C ILE A 641 22.90 20.87 -18.70
N GLY A 642 24.01 20.42 -19.30
CA GLY A 642 24.59 21.06 -20.48
C GLY A 642 23.62 21.07 -21.68
N ARG A 643 22.97 19.95 -21.97
CA ARG A 643 21.99 19.81 -23.07
C ARG A 643 20.79 20.74 -22.88
N HIS A 644 20.21 20.80 -21.69
CA HIS A 644 19.07 21.67 -21.40
C HIS A 644 19.44 23.16 -21.47
N ARG A 645 20.62 23.54 -20.97
CA ARG A 645 21.12 24.93 -21.11
C ARG A 645 21.32 25.32 -22.57
N GLN A 646 21.82 24.41 -23.39
CA GLN A 646 21.94 24.64 -24.84
C GLN A 646 20.57 24.86 -25.48
N ALA A 647 19.56 24.06 -25.11
CA ALA A 647 18.19 24.23 -25.60
C ALA A 647 17.59 25.58 -25.17
N ILE A 648 17.76 25.97 -23.90
CA ILE A 648 17.32 27.27 -23.36
C ILE A 648 17.97 28.43 -24.12
N ALA A 649 19.28 28.35 -24.36
CA ALA A 649 20.02 29.37 -25.10
C ALA A 649 19.56 29.45 -26.57
N ALA A 650 19.40 28.31 -27.24
CA ALA A 650 18.93 28.24 -28.63
C ALA A 650 17.51 28.80 -28.80
N ALA A 651 16.64 28.63 -27.81
CA ALA A 651 15.29 29.20 -27.80
C ALA A 651 15.27 30.73 -27.52
N GLY A 652 16.41 31.31 -27.10
CA GLY A 652 16.48 32.72 -26.67
C GLY A 652 15.80 32.96 -25.32
N MET A 653 15.76 31.94 -24.45
CA MET A 653 15.05 31.95 -23.16
C MET A 653 16.01 32.00 -21.95
N ALA A 654 17.29 32.24 -22.17
CA ALA A 654 18.28 32.44 -21.10
C ALA A 654 17.84 33.56 -20.14
N GLY A 655 17.95 33.31 -18.84
CA GLY A 655 17.49 34.21 -17.77
C GLY A 655 15.97 34.19 -17.53
N LYS A 656 15.19 33.44 -18.32
CA LYS A 656 13.74 33.22 -18.11
C LYS A 656 13.42 31.78 -17.76
N ALA A 657 13.92 30.86 -18.58
CA ALA A 657 13.96 29.44 -18.26
C ALA A 657 15.27 29.11 -17.54
N LEU A 658 15.22 28.14 -16.63
CA LEU A 658 16.30 27.81 -15.71
C LEU A 658 16.63 26.33 -15.81
N CYS A 659 17.90 25.96 -15.59
CA CYS A 659 18.32 24.57 -15.46
C CYS A 659 19.40 24.46 -14.38
N GLY A 660 19.17 23.58 -13.42
CA GLY A 660 20.04 23.38 -12.27
C GLY A 660 19.76 22.04 -11.59
N GLU A 661 20.31 21.90 -10.39
CA GLU A 661 20.22 20.68 -9.58
C GLU A 661 19.57 20.94 -8.21
N LEU A 662 18.96 19.89 -7.65
CA LEU A 662 18.48 19.80 -6.29
C LEU A 662 19.34 18.78 -5.53
N PRO A 663 20.38 19.22 -4.80
CA PRO A 663 21.29 18.30 -4.13
C PRO A 663 20.72 17.78 -2.81
N PHE A 664 20.98 16.51 -2.50
CA PHE A 664 20.59 15.85 -1.26
C PHE A 664 21.60 14.77 -0.83
N ALA A 665 21.45 14.27 0.40
CA ALA A 665 22.32 13.24 0.97
C ALA A 665 21.60 11.89 1.00
N TRP A 666 22.34 10.81 0.75
CA TRP A 666 21.84 9.45 0.88
C TRP A 666 21.87 9.04 2.37
N ARG A 667 20.73 9.16 3.03
CA ARG A 667 20.57 8.83 4.46
C ARG A 667 19.94 7.46 4.62
N THR A 668 20.58 6.60 5.41
CA THR A 668 20.16 5.21 5.66
C THR A 668 20.28 4.89 7.15
N ASP A 669 19.43 4.01 7.66
CA ASP A 669 19.52 3.47 9.02
C ASP A 669 20.51 2.29 9.13
N PHE A 670 20.93 1.77 7.97
CA PHE A 670 21.84 0.64 7.86
C PHE A 670 23.11 1.02 7.09
N PRO A 671 24.27 0.43 7.43
CA PRO A 671 25.51 0.68 6.70
C PRO A 671 25.59 -0.16 5.42
N PHE A 672 25.78 0.50 4.30
CA PHE A 672 25.90 -0.09 2.96
C PHE A 672 27.36 -0.01 2.47
N ALA A 673 28.29 -0.45 3.32
CA ALA A 673 29.73 -0.16 3.19
C ALA A 673 30.41 -0.74 1.94
N ASP A 674 29.81 -1.75 1.30
CA ASP A 674 30.32 -2.33 0.05
C ASP A 674 29.86 -1.57 -1.21
N PHE A 675 28.99 -0.57 -1.07
CA PHE A 675 28.52 0.27 -2.18
C PHE A 675 29.30 1.59 -2.22
N GLY A 676 30.11 1.79 -3.25
CA GLY A 676 31.02 2.93 -3.39
C GLY A 676 30.30 4.27 -3.44
N GLY A 677 29.16 4.36 -4.12
CA GLY A 677 28.35 5.57 -4.19
C GLY A 677 27.83 6.00 -2.81
N TRP A 678 27.33 5.04 -2.02
CA TRP A 678 26.89 5.29 -0.65
C TRP A 678 28.04 5.77 0.24
N LEU A 679 29.20 5.11 0.16
CA LEU A 679 30.38 5.44 0.94
C LEU A 679 30.89 6.86 0.60
N ALA A 680 31.00 7.19 -0.68
CA ALA A 680 31.42 8.52 -1.12
C ALA A 680 30.46 9.63 -0.63
N ASN A 681 29.16 9.36 -0.63
CA ASN A 681 28.14 10.26 -0.10
C ASN A 681 28.32 10.48 1.42
N HIS A 682 28.44 9.39 2.19
CA HIS A 682 28.61 9.45 3.66
C HIS A 682 29.95 10.08 4.10
N GLU A 683 31.00 9.92 3.31
CA GLU A 683 32.30 10.56 3.55
C GLU A 683 32.34 12.03 3.09
N GLY A 684 31.26 12.57 2.53
CA GLY A 684 31.15 13.94 2.04
C GLY A 684 31.98 14.21 0.77
N LYS A 685 32.35 13.16 0.04
CA LYS A 685 33.08 13.24 -1.24
C LYS A 685 32.16 13.41 -2.45
N ALA A 686 30.91 12.96 -2.32
CA ALA A 686 29.86 13.08 -3.32
C ALA A 686 28.52 13.48 -2.67
N HIS A 687 27.53 13.81 -3.49
CA HIS A 687 26.15 14.00 -3.08
C HIS A 687 25.23 13.52 -4.21
N GLU A 688 23.98 13.20 -3.90
CA GLU A 688 22.99 12.86 -4.91
C GLU A 688 22.27 14.13 -5.39
N ARG A 689 21.73 14.11 -6.60
CA ARG A 689 21.09 15.29 -7.19
C ARG A 689 20.00 14.93 -8.19
N ASP A 690 18.85 15.58 -8.07
CA ASP A 690 17.87 15.63 -9.16
C ASP A 690 18.18 16.82 -10.06
N ILE A 691 17.94 16.69 -11.36
CA ILE A 691 18.15 17.77 -12.33
C ILE A 691 16.80 18.33 -12.73
N VAL A 692 16.65 19.66 -12.62
CA VAL A 692 15.38 20.33 -12.89
C VAL A 692 15.54 21.43 -13.92
N VAL A 693 14.68 21.41 -14.93
CA VAL A 693 14.49 22.49 -15.89
C VAL A 693 13.18 23.18 -15.60
N VAL A 694 13.19 24.49 -15.38
CA VAL A 694 11.99 25.30 -15.13
C VAL A 694 11.70 26.16 -16.35
N ILE A 695 10.58 25.87 -17.03
CA ILE A 695 10.11 26.60 -18.20
C ILE A 695 8.89 27.43 -17.78
N PRO A 696 8.95 28.77 -17.93
CA PRO A 696 7.98 29.64 -17.28
C PRO A 696 6.62 29.69 -18.01
N GLY A 697 5.54 29.58 -17.24
CA GLY A 697 4.18 29.93 -17.65
C GLY A 697 3.76 31.33 -17.15
N ARG A 698 2.48 31.65 -17.31
CA ARG A 698 1.88 32.91 -16.81
C ARG A 698 1.72 32.92 -15.28
N ASP A 699 1.32 31.79 -14.69
CA ASP A 699 1.18 31.58 -13.25
C ASP A 699 2.37 30.76 -12.72
N ARG A 700 3.34 31.48 -12.16
CA ARG A 700 4.56 30.89 -11.55
C ARG A 700 4.29 30.10 -10.26
N ARG A 701 3.05 30.13 -9.74
CA ARG A 701 2.67 29.42 -8.50
C ARG A 701 2.20 27.99 -8.76
N HIS A 702 2.01 27.60 -10.01
CA HIS A 702 1.61 26.25 -10.36
C HIS A 702 2.56 25.69 -11.42
N ALA A 703 2.97 24.45 -11.23
CA ALA A 703 3.80 23.72 -12.17
C ALA A 703 3.12 22.43 -12.63
N VAL A 704 3.44 21.96 -13.82
CA VAL A 704 3.21 20.58 -14.26
C VAL A 704 4.55 19.94 -14.56
N VAL A 705 4.68 18.64 -14.28
CA VAL A 705 5.98 17.97 -14.26
C VAL A 705 5.99 16.82 -15.25
N LEU A 706 7.03 16.76 -16.10
CA LEU A 706 7.42 15.54 -16.81
C LEU A 706 8.71 15.02 -16.15
N ALA A 707 8.71 13.76 -15.73
CA ALA A 707 9.84 13.18 -15.01
C ALA A 707 10.26 11.82 -15.56
N ASP A 708 11.53 11.49 -15.37
CA ASP A 708 12.18 10.19 -15.57
C ASP A 708 13.18 9.95 -14.41
N HIS A 709 13.90 8.84 -14.44
CA HIS A 709 15.17 8.68 -13.71
C HIS A 709 16.31 8.42 -14.70
N TYR A 710 17.53 8.80 -14.35
CA TYR A 710 18.69 8.70 -15.25
C TYR A 710 19.79 7.73 -14.79
N ASP A 711 19.66 7.15 -13.59
CA ASP A 711 20.42 5.97 -13.16
C ASP A 711 19.82 4.69 -13.76
N THR A 712 20.58 3.58 -13.69
CA THR A 712 20.23 2.29 -14.30
C THR A 712 20.43 1.13 -13.33
N ALA A 713 19.57 0.12 -13.38
CA ALA A 713 19.68 -1.11 -12.58
C ALA A 713 20.95 -1.93 -12.83
N TYR A 714 21.23 -2.86 -11.91
CA TYR A 714 22.18 -3.95 -12.12
C TYR A 714 21.65 -5.07 -13.03
N MET A 715 22.54 -5.63 -13.85
CA MET A 715 22.23 -6.76 -14.73
C MET A 715 22.09 -8.09 -13.95
N GLU A 716 20.87 -8.59 -13.84
CA GLU A 716 20.47 -9.83 -13.17
C GLU A 716 21.17 -11.05 -13.76
N ASP A 717 21.33 -11.13 -15.08
CA ASP A 717 21.96 -12.26 -15.76
C ASP A 717 23.48 -12.32 -15.59
N VAL A 718 24.13 -11.17 -15.37
CA VAL A 718 25.54 -11.09 -14.97
C VAL A 718 25.71 -11.46 -13.50
N TYR A 719 24.78 -11.05 -12.65
CA TYR A 719 24.85 -11.31 -11.22
C TYR A 719 24.47 -12.76 -10.86
N ASP A 720 23.38 -13.31 -11.40
CA ASP A 720 22.81 -14.56 -10.95
C ASP A 720 23.65 -15.78 -11.40
N THR A 721 24.47 -16.28 -10.47
CA THR A 721 25.32 -17.46 -10.70
C THR A 721 24.52 -18.73 -11.08
N SER A 722 23.24 -18.81 -10.72
CA SER A 722 22.39 -19.96 -11.09
C SER A 722 22.01 -19.94 -12.57
N LYS A 723 22.08 -18.78 -13.22
CA LYS A 723 21.87 -18.58 -14.67
C LYS A 723 23.19 -18.52 -15.45
N GLY A 724 24.33 -18.74 -14.78
CA GLY A 724 25.65 -18.69 -15.40
C GLY A 724 26.38 -17.34 -15.26
N GLY A 725 25.81 -16.41 -14.50
CA GLY A 725 26.44 -15.13 -14.15
C GLY A 725 27.70 -15.28 -13.31
N SER A 726 28.52 -14.23 -13.25
CA SER A 726 29.76 -14.18 -12.48
C SER A 726 29.55 -13.84 -11.00
N GLY A 727 28.40 -13.25 -10.65
CA GLY A 727 28.18 -12.64 -9.33
C GLY A 727 28.50 -11.14 -9.26
N ALA A 728 28.96 -10.55 -10.36
CA ALA A 728 29.26 -9.13 -10.45
C ALA A 728 27.97 -8.29 -10.51
N ARG A 729 28.00 -7.10 -9.90
CA ARG A 729 26.95 -6.08 -10.00
C ARG A 729 27.39 -5.01 -10.99
N LEU A 730 26.98 -5.15 -12.24
CA LEU A 730 27.32 -4.20 -13.30
C LEU A 730 26.05 -3.51 -13.78
N ALA A 731 26.10 -2.18 -13.91
CA ALA A 731 25.01 -1.37 -14.39
C ALA A 731 24.60 -1.78 -15.82
N ALA A 732 23.30 -1.81 -16.08
CA ALA A 732 22.74 -2.06 -17.40
C ALA A 732 23.02 -0.90 -18.36
N HIS A 733 22.88 -1.16 -19.65
CA HIS A 733 22.97 -0.11 -20.66
C HIS A 733 21.83 0.89 -20.52
N GLY A 734 20.63 0.46 -20.11
CA GLY A 734 19.51 1.34 -19.76
C GLY A 734 18.76 1.92 -20.94
N ALA A 735 18.78 1.26 -22.11
CA ALA A 735 18.21 1.83 -23.32
C ALA A 735 16.71 2.08 -23.19
N ASP A 736 15.95 1.12 -22.68
CA ASP A 736 14.55 1.31 -22.33
C ASP A 736 14.34 1.68 -20.86
N ASP A 737 15.28 1.31 -19.97
CA ASP A 737 15.25 1.55 -18.52
C ASP A 737 16.47 2.38 -18.03
N ASN A 738 16.49 3.70 -18.21
CA ASN A 738 15.36 4.53 -18.64
C ASN A 738 15.78 5.68 -19.58
N HIS A 739 16.85 5.47 -20.37
CA HIS A 739 17.37 6.49 -21.30
C HIS A 739 16.40 6.86 -22.41
N SER A 740 15.44 5.99 -22.71
CA SER A 740 14.29 6.28 -23.57
C SER A 740 13.42 7.41 -23.01
N ALA A 741 13.06 7.39 -21.72
CA ALA A 741 12.37 8.49 -21.07
C ALA A 741 13.24 9.74 -20.94
N THR A 742 14.54 9.58 -20.63
CA THR A 742 15.50 10.70 -20.62
C THR A 742 15.55 11.41 -21.97
N ALA A 743 15.59 10.65 -23.06
CA ALA A 743 15.52 11.19 -24.40
C ALA A 743 14.20 11.94 -24.64
N THR A 744 13.06 11.44 -24.14
CA THR A 744 11.78 12.17 -24.21
C THR A 744 11.90 13.57 -23.58
N LEU A 745 12.46 13.69 -22.38
CA LEU A 745 12.59 14.98 -21.69
C LEU A 745 13.55 15.93 -22.45
N LEU A 746 14.65 15.42 -23.00
CA LEU A 746 15.57 16.21 -23.85
C LEU A 746 14.86 16.78 -25.09
N GLN A 747 13.99 15.97 -25.72
CA GLN A 747 13.22 16.41 -26.89
C GLN A 747 12.02 17.29 -26.52
N ALA A 748 11.48 17.17 -25.31
CA ALA A 748 10.37 17.99 -24.83
C ALA A 748 10.77 19.44 -24.54
N ALA A 749 11.99 19.66 -24.02
CA ALA A 749 12.51 20.97 -23.64
C ALA A 749 12.35 22.06 -24.74
N PRO A 750 12.84 21.88 -25.98
CA PRO A 750 12.69 22.91 -27.03
C PRO A 750 11.22 23.24 -27.35
N LEU A 751 10.33 22.25 -27.28
CA LEU A 751 8.90 22.43 -27.59
C LEU A 751 8.21 23.30 -26.54
N TYR A 752 8.43 23.00 -25.27
CA TYR A 752 7.86 23.81 -24.18
C TYR A 752 8.46 25.21 -24.13
N LEU A 753 9.76 25.36 -24.41
CA LEU A 753 10.40 26.67 -24.51
C LEU A 753 9.74 27.55 -25.59
N GLU A 754 9.40 26.96 -26.74
CA GLU A 754 8.70 27.67 -27.81
C GLU A 754 7.25 28.02 -27.40
N LEU A 755 6.51 27.11 -26.77
CA LEU A 755 5.18 27.41 -26.22
C LEU A 755 5.22 28.53 -25.16
N ALA A 756 6.23 28.54 -24.29
CA ALA A 756 6.45 29.57 -23.29
C ALA A 756 6.74 30.93 -23.95
N LYS A 757 7.62 30.95 -24.96
CA LYS A 757 7.95 32.14 -25.75
C LYS A 757 6.73 32.73 -26.48
N GLN A 758 5.84 31.87 -26.96
CA GLN A 758 4.54 32.24 -27.55
C GLN A 758 3.51 32.68 -26.48
N GLY A 759 3.84 32.58 -25.19
CA GLY A 759 2.94 32.92 -24.08
C GLY A 759 1.73 32.00 -23.98
N ARG A 760 1.83 30.76 -24.47
CA ARG A 760 0.73 29.78 -24.49
C ARG A 760 0.61 29.00 -23.19
N LEU A 761 1.70 28.85 -22.44
CA LEU A 761 1.70 28.15 -21.15
C LEU A 761 1.04 29.00 -20.06
N GLU A 762 0.05 28.43 -19.38
CA GLU A 762 -0.54 29.03 -18.19
C GLU A 762 0.32 28.70 -16.96
N ARG A 763 0.68 27.43 -16.78
CA ARG A 763 1.49 26.95 -15.65
C ARG A 763 2.95 26.80 -16.06
N ASP A 764 3.86 26.85 -15.10
CA ASP A 764 5.24 26.44 -15.33
C ASP A 764 5.27 24.96 -15.77
N VAL A 765 6.21 24.62 -16.64
CA VAL A 765 6.54 23.22 -16.97
C VAL A 765 7.89 22.92 -16.34
N TRP A 766 7.95 21.87 -15.54
CA TRP A 766 9.19 21.35 -14.98
C TRP A 766 9.54 20.04 -15.67
N LEU A 767 10.78 19.94 -16.16
CA LEU A 767 11.38 18.67 -16.58
C LEU A 767 12.31 18.22 -15.47
N VAL A 768 12.11 17.01 -14.97
CA VAL A 768 12.82 16.51 -13.78
C VAL A 768 13.47 15.18 -14.10
N HIS A 769 14.80 15.14 -14.05
CA HIS A 769 15.54 13.88 -14.05
C HIS A 769 15.85 13.48 -12.61
N LEU A 770 15.22 12.41 -12.15
CA LEU A 770 15.39 11.83 -10.82
C LEU A 770 16.63 10.92 -10.80
N THR A 771 17.22 10.74 -9.62
CA THR A 771 18.31 9.78 -9.42
C THR A 771 18.05 8.82 -8.28
N GLY A 772 18.60 7.61 -8.39
CA GLY A 772 18.50 6.58 -7.36
C GLY A 772 17.11 5.96 -7.31
N GLU A 773 16.45 5.80 -8.46
CA GLU A 773 15.23 4.97 -8.56
C GLU A 773 15.57 3.55 -8.10
N GLU A 774 16.71 3.06 -8.58
CA GLU A 774 17.07 1.66 -8.55
C GLU A 774 17.52 1.19 -7.16
N PHE A 775 17.48 -0.12 -6.97
CA PHE A 775 18.02 -0.72 -5.76
C PHE A 775 19.55 -0.58 -5.74
N PRO A 776 20.19 -0.19 -4.61
CA PRO A 776 19.68 -0.12 -3.23
C PRO A 776 19.08 1.23 -2.79
N ALA A 777 19.13 2.28 -3.62
CA ALA A 777 18.66 3.61 -3.24
C ALA A 777 17.14 3.71 -3.01
N ASP A 778 16.37 3.00 -3.83
CA ASP A 778 14.91 2.89 -3.75
C ASP A 778 14.21 4.26 -3.81
N CYS A 779 14.06 4.76 -5.03
CA CYS A 779 13.36 6.00 -5.39
C CYS A 779 13.87 7.22 -4.62
N MET A 780 15.19 7.34 -4.44
CA MET A 780 15.80 8.34 -3.55
C MET A 780 15.53 9.77 -4.01
N GLY A 781 15.65 10.04 -5.31
CA GLY A 781 15.33 11.33 -5.92
C GLY A 781 13.87 11.72 -5.73
N ALA A 782 12.93 10.82 -6.06
CA ALA A 782 11.51 11.08 -5.83
C ALA A 782 11.20 11.33 -4.34
N ARG A 783 11.85 10.63 -3.41
CA ARG A 783 11.72 10.87 -1.97
C ARG A 783 12.25 12.25 -1.57
N ALA A 784 13.40 12.66 -2.09
CA ALA A 784 13.99 13.98 -1.84
C ALA A 784 13.11 15.10 -2.39
N LEU A 785 12.65 14.98 -3.64
CA LEU A 785 11.76 15.93 -4.28
C LEU A 785 10.41 16.03 -3.55
N CYS A 786 9.79 14.89 -3.21
CA CYS A 786 8.54 14.89 -2.44
C CYS A 786 8.71 15.57 -1.08
N ARG A 787 9.82 15.32 -0.38
CA ARG A 787 10.13 16.02 0.88
C ARG A 787 10.22 17.53 0.67
N ALA A 788 10.98 17.98 -0.32
CA ALA A 788 11.14 19.40 -0.63
C ALA A 788 9.80 20.08 -1.00
N LEU A 789 8.92 19.37 -1.72
CA LEU A 789 7.55 19.82 -2.01
C LEU A 789 6.70 19.95 -0.74
N MET A 790 6.76 18.97 0.17
CA MET A 790 5.96 18.98 1.41
C MET A 790 6.43 20.08 2.37
N GLU A 791 7.74 20.26 2.48
CA GLU A 791 8.36 21.22 3.40
C GLU A 791 8.37 22.65 2.84
N ARG A 792 7.95 22.84 1.58
CA ARG A 792 8.09 24.11 0.85
C ARG A 792 9.54 24.61 0.93
N ALA A 793 10.47 23.74 0.56
CA ALA A 793 11.92 23.95 0.63
C ALA A 793 12.58 23.60 -0.72
N MET A 794 11.99 24.08 -1.82
CA MET A 794 12.43 23.82 -3.18
C MET A 794 13.41 24.91 -3.64
N VAL A 795 14.72 24.69 -3.47
CA VAL A 795 15.76 25.63 -3.89
C VAL A 795 16.63 25.03 -4.98
N LEU A 796 16.41 25.49 -6.22
CA LEU A 796 17.17 25.08 -7.40
C LEU A 796 18.55 25.73 -7.43
N ARG A 797 19.61 24.94 -7.53
CA ARG A 797 20.99 25.46 -7.66
C ARG A 797 21.43 25.45 -9.11
N GLY A 798 21.66 26.63 -9.68
CA GLY A 798 22.19 26.80 -11.03
C GLY A 798 23.51 27.57 -11.06
N GLN A 799 24.12 27.66 -12.25
CA GLN A 799 25.34 28.48 -12.46
C GLN A 799 25.10 29.97 -12.15
N ASP A 800 23.88 30.45 -12.38
CA ASP A 800 23.49 31.85 -12.14
C ASP A 800 23.07 32.13 -10.68
N GLY A 801 23.21 31.12 -9.79
CA GLY A 801 22.84 31.21 -8.37
C GLY A 801 21.67 30.29 -8.00
N ALA A 802 21.23 30.41 -6.75
CA ALA A 802 20.10 29.66 -6.21
C ALA A 802 18.77 30.37 -6.52
N VAL A 803 17.77 29.61 -6.94
CA VAL A 803 16.40 30.09 -7.22
C VAL A 803 15.42 29.36 -6.34
N ASP A 804 14.61 30.10 -5.59
CA ASP A 804 13.57 29.56 -4.72
C ASP A 804 12.28 29.31 -5.50
N LEU A 805 11.86 28.05 -5.55
CA LEU A 805 10.65 27.54 -6.20
C LEU A 805 9.59 27.10 -5.17
N SER A 806 9.83 27.33 -3.87
CA SER A 806 9.00 26.82 -2.76
C SER A 806 7.56 27.31 -2.75
N ALA A 807 7.26 28.40 -3.46
CA ALA A 807 5.91 28.91 -3.62
C ALA A 807 5.08 28.15 -4.69
N ALA A 808 5.72 27.32 -5.52
CA ALA A 808 5.06 26.62 -6.60
C ALA A 808 4.43 25.30 -6.12
N ARG A 809 3.21 25.03 -6.59
CA ARG A 809 2.49 23.77 -6.40
C ARG A 809 2.41 23.00 -7.72
N VAL A 810 2.97 21.79 -7.75
CA VAL A 810 2.72 20.78 -8.80
C VAL A 810 1.22 20.45 -8.87
N ALA A 811 0.61 20.70 -10.03
CA ALA A 811 -0.81 20.48 -10.33
C ALA A 811 -1.07 19.17 -11.10
N GLY A 812 -0.03 18.58 -11.68
CA GLY A 812 -0.08 17.33 -12.43
C GLY A 812 1.33 16.88 -12.80
N LEU A 813 1.59 15.59 -12.73
CA LEU A 813 2.90 14.98 -12.97
C LEU A 813 2.74 13.72 -13.82
N VAL A 814 3.61 13.53 -14.80
CA VAL A 814 3.81 12.26 -15.52
C VAL A 814 5.22 11.77 -15.24
N VAL A 815 5.35 10.59 -14.61
CA VAL A 815 6.62 9.85 -14.52
C VAL A 815 6.68 8.91 -15.72
N MET A 816 7.80 8.88 -16.42
CA MET A 816 8.06 7.95 -17.52
C MET A 816 9.11 6.94 -17.08
N ASP A 817 8.84 5.68 -17.33
CA ASP A 817 9.64 4.54 -16.88
C ASP A 817 9.45 3.39 -17.88
N MET A 818 10.53 2.68 -18.25
CA MET A 818 10.51 1.56 -19.20
C MET A 818 9.61 1.80 -20.40
N ILE A 819 10.07 2.66 -21.31
CA ILE A 819 9.36 2.90 -22.57
C ILE A 819 10.21 2.47 -23.77
N ALA A 820 9.56 2.33 -24.91
CA ALA A 820 10.15 1.99 -26.20
C ALA A 820 10.49 0.50 -26.46
N HIS A 821 10.26 -0.46 -25.56
CA HIS A 821 10.48 -1.87 -25.90
C HIS A 821 9.44 -2.39 -26.91
N ASN A 822 8.14 -2.12 -26.68
CA ASN A 822 7.00 -2.68 -27.43
C ASN A 822 6.94 -4.22 -27.42
N ARG A 823 6.02 -4.79 -26.63
CA ARG A 823 5.93 -6.25 -26.44
C ARG A 823 5.28 -6.94 -27.64
N ALA A 824 5.96 -7.91 -28.25
CA ALA A 824 5.44 -8.66 -29.40
C ALA A 824 4.11 -9.39 -29.13
N SER A 825 3.88 -9.86 -27.90
CA SER A 825 2.63 -10.54 -27.51
C SER A 825 1.46 -9.58 -27.24
N SER A 826 1.74 -8.29 -27.08
CA SER A 826 0.76 -7.24 -26.79
C SER A 826 1.19 -5.90 -27.42
N PRO A 827 1.29 -5.84 -28.76
CA PRO A 827 1.91 -4.71 -29.43
C PRO A 827 1.11 -3.43 -29.24
N TYR A 828 1.82 -2.31 -29.16
CA TYR A 828 1.31 -0.94 -29.08
C TYR A 828 0.43 -0.66 -27.85
N VAL A 829 0.57 -1.46 -26.80
CA VAL A 829 -0.05 -1.21 -25.50
C VAL A 829 0.95 -0.47 -24.61
N PHE A 830 0.49 0.57 -23.94
CA PHE A 830 1.20 1.21 -22.83
C PHE A 830 0.22 1.49 -21.70
N GLN A 831 0.72 1.64 -20.49
CA GLN A 831 -0.02 1.87 -19.27
C GLN A 831 -0.02 3.36 -18.93
N ILE A 832 -1.19 3.85 -18.55
CA ILE A 832 -1.41 5.07 -17.82
C ILE A 832 -1.83 4.62 -16.42
N ALA A 833 -0.88 4.57 -15.48
CA ALA A 833 -1.13 4.12 -14.12
C ALA A 833 -1.24 5.33 -13.18
N PRO A 834 -2.45 5.88 -12.96
CA PRO A 834 -2.62 7.00 -12.04
C PRO A 834 -2.36 6.57 -10.59
N GLY A 835 -1.77 7.50 -9.84
CA GLY A 835 -1.76 7.50 -8.39
C GLY A 835 -3.17 7.47 -7.78
N ASP A 836 -3.20 7.51 -6.45
CA ASP A 836 -4.46 7.56 -5.73
C ASP A 836 -5.08 8.96 -5.73
N GLY A 837 -6.41 9.01 -5.78
CA GLY A 837 -7.22 10.21 -5.65
C GLY A 837 -7.59 10.95 -6.94
N PRO A 838 -8.48 11.97 -6.82
CA PRO A 838 -9.06 12.69 -7.95
C PRO A 838 -8.06 13.39 -8.87
N GLY A 839 -6.99 13.96 -8.29
CA GLY A 839 -5.95 14.66 -9.04
C GLY A 839 -5.25 13.76 -10.04
N ALA A 840 -4.84 12.57 -9.60
CA ALA A 840 -4.18 11.58 -10.45
C ALA A 840 -5.13 11.07 -11.57
N LEU A 841 -6.41 10.86 -11.27
CA LEU A 841 -7.41 10.50 -12.29
C LEU A 841 -7.59 11.58 -13.36
N ARG A 842 -7.50 12.87 -13.00
CA ARG A 842 -7.53 13.96 -13.99
C ARG A 842 -6.29 13.97 -14.89
N VAL A 843 -5.12 13.62 -14.35
CA VAL A 843 -3.91 13.42 -15.17
C VAL A 843 -4.11 12.24 -16.13
N ALA A 844 -4.65 11.12 -15.66
CA ALA A 844 -4.95 9.96 -16.52
C ALA A 844 -5.98 10.28 -17.61
N LEU A 845 -7.00 11.09 -17.31
CA LEU A 845 -7.95 11.55 -18.32
C LEU A 845 -7.28 12.43 -19.37
N ALA A 846 -6.42 13.38 -18.96
CA ALA A 846 -5.66 14.21 -19.88
C ALA A 846 -4.74 13.37 -20.79
N ALA A 847 -4.08 12.35 -20.22
CA ALA A 847 -3.26 11.39 -20.94
C ALA A 847 -4.05 10.58 -21.96
N HIS A 848 -5.23 10.08 -21.56
CA HIS A 848 -6.14 9.37 -22.46
C HIS A 848 -6.58 10.26 -23.64
N LEU A 849 -6.95 11.52 -23.39
CA LEU A 849 -7.33 12.46 -24.44
C LEU A 849 -6.16 12.79 -25.39
N ALA A 850 -4.93 12.87 -24.88
CA ALA A 850 -3.74 13.01 -25.71
C ALA A 850 -3.53 11.78 -26.62
N ASN A 851 -3.68 10.57 -26.06
CA ASN A 851 -3.61 9.33 -26.84
C ASN A 851 -4.72 9.22 -27.91
N GLU A 852 -5.95 9.66 -27.63
CA GLU A 852 -7.01 9.71 -28.65
C GLU A 852 -6.65 10.66 -29.79
N ALA A 853 -6.13 11.84 -29.47
CA ALA A 853 -5.67 12.80 -30.47
C ALA A 853 -4.50 12.25 -31.31
N TRP A 854 -3.57 11.52 -30.70
CA TRP A 854 -2.48 10.84 -31.42
C TRP A 854 -3.04 9.85 -32.42
N ASN A 855 -3.95 8.98 -31.99
CA ASN A 855 -4.52 7.94 -32.85
C ASN A 855 -5.27 8.52 -34.05
N ALA A 856 -6.02 9.61 -33.85
CA ALA A 856 -6.71 10.31 -34.94
C ALA A 856 -5.73 10.96 -35.93
N LEU A 857 -4.61 11.51 -35.42
CA LEU A 857 -3.57 12.11 -36.26
C LEU A 857 -2.76 11.04 -37.02
N ALA A 858 -2.37 9.96 -36.35
CA ALA A 858 -1.61 8.86 -36.94
C ALA A 858 -2.33 8.27 -38.15
N GLU A 859 -3.66 8.09 -38.06
CA GLU A 859 -4.48 7.64 -39.19
C GLU A 859 -4.36 8.58 -40.41
N GLN A 860 -4.38 9.89 -40.18
CA GLN A 860 -4.24 10.90 -41.24
C GLN A 860 -2.82 10.91 -41.81
N LEU A 861 -1.79 10.90 -40.95
CA LEU A 861 -0.39 10.91 -41.35
C LEU A 861 0.01 9.65 -42.13
N ASN A 862 -0.52 8.50 -41.75
CA ASN A 862 -0.28 7.24 -42.47
C ASN A 862 -0.92 7.21 -43.87
N ALA A 863 -1.85 8.11 -44.18
CA ALA A 863 -2.38 8.28 -45.53
C ALA A 863 -1.53 9.20 -46.42
N THR A 864 -0.57 9.95 -45.86
CA THR A 864 0.30 10.88 -46.59
C THR A 864 1.36 10.14 -47.43
N PRO A 865 1.91 10.75 -48.50
CA PRO A 865 2.93 10.10 -49.32
C PRO A 865 4.17 9.58 -48.58
N GLU A 866 4.53 10.20 -47.45
CA GLU A 866 5.69 9.82 -46.64
C GLU A 866 5.54 8.40 -46.04
N ARG A 867 4.34 8.11 -45.50
CA ARG A 867 4.05 6.88 -44.73
C ARG A 867 3.02 5.94 -45.37
N ARG A 868 2.40 6.33 -46.49
CA ARG A 868 1.41 5.50 -47.19
C ARG A 868 1.99 4.15 -47.58
N GLY A 869 1.36 3.08 -47.09
CA GLY A 869 1.74 1.70 -47.39
C GLY A 869 3.01 1.22 -46.69
N ARG A 870 3.53 1.99 -45.72
CA ARG A 870 4.55 1.48 -44.78
C ARG A 870 3.90 0.49 -43.82
N GLY A 871 4.67 -0.50 -43.39
CA GLY A 871 4.25 -1.45 -42.35
C GLY A 871 4.75 -1.03 -40.97
N PRO A 872 4.62 -1.93 -39.98
CA PRO A 872 5.19 -1.78 -38.65
C PRO A 872 6.68 -1.45 -38.66
N GLY A 873 7.12 -0.74 -37.61
CA GLY A 873 8.53 -0.45 -37.35
C GLY A 873 9.38 -1.72 -37.22
N THR A 874 10.68 -1.58 -37.46
CA THR A 874 11.66 -2.65 -37.30
C THR A 874 12.72 -2.23 -36.30
N ARG A 875 13.18 -3.15 -35.45
CA ARG A 875 14.29 -2.89 -34.52
C ARG A 875 15.64 -2.95 -35.24
N SER A 876 16.67 -2.35 -34.64
CA SER A 876 18.05 -2.36 -35.13
C SER A 876 19.01 -2.81 -34.04
N ALA A 877 19.82 -3.84 -34.30
CA ALA A 877 20.87 -4.28 -33.40
C ALA A 877 22.12 -3.38 -33.44
N ASP A 878 22.24 -2.49 -34.42
CA ASP A 878 23.33 -1.51 -34.51
C ASP A 878 22.81 -0.14 -34.04
N PRO A 879 23.29 0.40 -32.90
CA PRO A 879 22.90 1.72 -32.41
C PRO A 879 23.10 2.86 -33.41
N ALA A 880 24.05 2.73 -34.36
CA ALA A 880 24.31 3.73 -35.38
C ALA A 880 23.33 3.67 -36.57
N VAL A 881 22.58 2.58 -36.71
CA VAL A 881 21.62 2.38 -37.80
C VAL A 881 20.21 2.71 -37.30
N ILE A 882 19.71 3.87 -37.69
CA ILE A 882 18.34 4.30 -37.38
C ILE A 882 17.35 3.47 -38.21
N PRO A 883 16.33 2.83 -37.61
CA PRO A 883 15.27 2.15 -38.33
C PRO A 883 14.62 3.02 -39.43
N PRO A 884 14.26 2.45 -40.60
CA PRO A 884 13.62 3.20 -41.68
C PRO A 884 12.25 3.74 -41.26
N VAL A 885 11.74 4.74 -41.99
CA VAL A 885 10.40 5.29 -41.79
C VAL A 885 9.33 4.19 -41.88
N ALA A 886 8.53 4.05 -40.82
CA ALA A 886 7.42 3.10 -40.72
C ALA A 886 6.05 3.79 -40.65
N GLU A 887 4.98 3.04 -40.44
CA GLU A 887 3.69 3.63 -40.07
C GLU A 887 3.71 4.17 -38.64
N HIS A 888 3.04 5.28 -38.37
CA HIS A 888 2.80 5.70 -36.99
C HIS A 888 1.84 4.71 -36.32
N PRO A 889 2.21 4.11 -35.18
CA PRO A 889 1.39 3.09 -34.56
C PRO A 889 0.13 3.69 -33.93
N ARG A 890 -0.97 2.95 -34.03
CA ARG A 890 -2.17 3.24 -33.25
C ARG A 890 -1.99 2.69 -31.84
N MET A 891 -1.89 3.58 -30.87
CA MET A 891 -1.54 3.30 -29.49
C MET A 891 -2.76 2.98 -28.61
N ARG A 892 -2.60 1.99 -27.73
CA ARG A 892 -3.58 1.61 -26.71
C ARG A 892 -3.02 1.96 -25.33
N GLY A 893 -3.28 3.18 -24.88
CA GLY A 893 -3.07 3.59 -23.50
C GLY A 893 -4.15 2.99 -22.60
N GLU A 894 -3.81 1.97 -21.81
CA GLU A 894 -4.70 1.36 -20.81
C GLU A 894 -4.59 2.12 -19.49
N VAL A 895 -5.74 2.51 -18.92
CA VAL A 895 -5.76 3.19 -17.63
C VAL A 895 -5.89 2.15 -16.54
N ARG A 896 -4.85 1.97 -15.72
CA ARG A 896 -4.80 0.93 -14.69
C ARG A 896 -4.72 1.57 -13.31
N LEU A 897 -5.86 1.61 -12.62
CA LEU A 897 -5.98 2.25 -11.31
C LEU A 897 -5.03 1.62 -10.30
N HIS A 898 -4.55 2.40 -9.34
CA HIS A 898 -3.54 1.97 -8.37
C HIS A 898 -3.90 0.61 -7.72
N PHE A 899 -5.13 0.40 -7.27
CA PHE A 899 -5.51 -0.85 -6.58
C PHE A 899 -5.58 -2.08 -7.49
N GLU A 900 -5.40 -1.94 -8.80
CA GLU A 900 -5.46 -3.06 -9.73
C GLU A 900 -4.18 -3.92 -9.71
N SER A 901 -4.37 -5.22 -9.91
CA SER A 901 -3.28 -6.20 -9.94
C SER A 901 -2.24 -5.98 -11.05
N ARG A 902 -2.65 -5.34 -12.15
CA ARG A 902 -1.83 -5.08 -13.34
C ARG A 902 -1.27 -3.65 -13.38
N SER A 903 -1.60 -2.81 -12.41
CA SER A 903 -1.04 -1.46 -12.34
C SER A 903 0.45 -1.55 -12.03
N SER A 904 1.28 -0.86 -12.82
CA SER A 904 2.73 -0.82 -12.66
C SER A 904 3.24 0.26 -11.71
N LEU A 905 2.34 1.01 -11.04
CA LEU A 905 2.69 2.13 -10.17
C LEU A 905 3.57 1.76 -8.95
N TYR A 906 3.90 0.50 -8.72
CA TYR A 906 4.50 0.05 -7.46
C TYR A 906 6.01 -0.11 -7.53
N ASN A 907 6.69 0.34 -6.46
CA ASN A 907 8.14 0.32 -6.27
C ASN A 907 8.90 1.05 -7.39
N THR A 908 8.31 2.13 -7.88
CA THR A 908 8.87 3.09 -8.85
C THR A 908 8.69 4.47 -8.25
N ASP A 909 9.37 5.48 -8.79
CA ASP A 909 9.24 6.88 -8.37
C ASP A 909 7.77 7.35 -8.35
N GLY A 910 6.94 6.84 -9.27
CA GLY A 910 5.50 7.10 -9.32
C GLY A 910 4.76 6.76 -8.02
N GLN A 911 5.19 5.71 -7.30
CA GLN A 911 4.62 5.34 -6.00
C GLN A 911 4.87 6.44 -4.96
N ILE A 912 6.10 6.96 -4.91
CA ILE A 912 6.50 7.96 -3.90
C ILE A 912 5.66 9.23 -4.05
N PHE A 913 5.47 9.71 -5.28
CA PHE A 913 4.58 10.84 -5.56
C PHE A 913 3.13 10.55 -5.17
N SER A 914 2.64 9.36 -5.54
CA SER A 914 1.29 8.92 -5.15
C SER A 914 1.14 8.96 -3.63
N ASP A 915 2.07 8.40 -2.86
CA ASP A 915 1.98 8.20 -1.39
C ASP A 915 1.99 9.50 -0.59
N VAL A 916 2.52 10.59 -1.15
CA VAL A 916 2.34 11.95 -0.59
C VAL A 916 1.12 12.68 -1.13
N GLY A 917 0.49 12.19 -2.20
CA GLY A 917 -0.71 12.77 -2.82
C GLY A 917 -0.42 13.76 -3.94
N VAL A 918 0.78 13.75 -4.53
CA VAL A 918 1.06 14.50 -5.76
C VAL A 918 0.22 13.90 -6.89
N PRO A 919 -0.53 14.73 -7.67
CA PRO A 919 -1.32 14.26 -8.80
C PRO A 919 -0.43 13.65 -9.90
N ALA A 920 -0.10 12.36 -9.78
CA ALA A 920 0.85 11.68 -10.65
C ALA A 920 0.17 10.57 -11.47
N ALA A 921 0.69 10.35 -12.68
CA ALA A 921 0.44 9.12 -13.44
C ALA A 921 1.78 8.58 -13.97
N LEU A 922 2.00 7.29 -13.82
CA LEU A 922 3.12 6.59 -14.42
C LEU A 922 2.77 6.21 -15.86
N PHE A 923 3.65 6.55 -16.79
CA PHE A 923 3.66 6.08 -18.17
C PHE A 923 4.71 5.00 -18.30
N MET A 924 4.27 3.81 -18.67
CA MET A 924 5.13 2.64 -18.79
C MET A 924 4.60 1.75 -19.90
N GLU A 925 5.44 0.94 -20.51
CA GLU A 925 4.98 -0.09 -21.45
C GLU A 925 4.09 -1.19 -20.80
N ASP A 926 3.59 -2.15 -21.58
CA ASP A 926 2.85 -3.31 -21.07
C ASP A 926 3.77 -4.30 -20.34
N TYR A 927 4.09 -3.92 -19.09
CA TYR A 927 5.07 -4.51 -18.20
C TYR A 927 4.99 -6.05 -18.14
N ASP A 928 6.13 -6.68 -18.37
CA ASP A 928 6.35 -8.12 -18.19
C ASP A 928 7.70 -8.36 -17.56
N ILE A 929 7.69 -8.71 -16.27
CA ILE A 929 8.89 -8.97 -15.48
C ILE A 929 9.76 -10.13 -16.01
N ASN A 930 9.22 -10.94 -16.92
CA ASN A 930 9.94 -12.08 -17.50
C ASN A 930 10.50 -11.81 -18.90
N ARG A 931 10.36 -10.59 -19.43
CA ARG A 931 10.91 -10.27 -20.76
C ARG A 931 12.43 -10.18 -20.71
N GLN A 932 13.06 -10.51 -21.84
CA GLN A 932 14.47 -10.21 -22.07
C GLN A 932 14.67 -8.70 -22.25
N GLY A 933 15.83 -8.20 -21.84
CA GLY A 933 16.14 -6.78 -21.83
C GLY A 933 15.61 -6.06 -20.59
N TYR A 934 15.23 -6.79 -19.55
CA TYR A 934 14.78 -6.20 -18.30
C TYR A 934 15.76 -6.50 -17.18
N HIS A 935 16.45 -5.46 -16.70
CA HIS A 935 17.58 -5.59 -15.77
C HIS A 935 18.58 -6.67 -16.24
N ASP A 936 18.90 -6.72 -17.54
CA ASP A 936 19.82 -7.73 -18.09
C ASP A 936 20.69 -7.13 -19.21
N THR A 937 21.67 -7.89 -19.71
CA THR A 937 22.62 -7.38 -20.74
C THR A 937 21.98 -6.95 -22.06
N HIS A 938 20.70 -7.22 -22.28
CA HIS A 938 19.98 -6.93 -23.52
C HIS A 938 19.16 -5.64 -23.44
N ASP A 939 19.17 -4.90 -22.33
CA ASP A 939 18.57 -3.56 -22.23
C ASP A 939 19.37 -2.53 -23.07
N THR A 940 19.27 -2.67 -24.38
CA THR A 940 20.12 -2.05 -25.39
C THR A 940 19.26 -1.55 -26.56
N MET A 941 19.88 -0.82 -27.50
CA MET A 941 19.18 -0.35 -28.70
C MET A 941 18.56 -1.46 -29.55
N GLU A 942 19.05 -2.70 -29.44
CA GLU A 942 18.46 -3.86 -30.13
C GLU A 942 16.98 -4.07 -29.76
N ASN A 943 16.60 -3.69 -28.55
CA ASN A 943 15.25 -3.87 -28.04
C ASN A 943 14.33 -2.64 -28.21
N ILE A 944 14.86 -1.53 -28.72
CA ILE A 944 14.10 -0.30 -28.95
C ILE A 944 13.28 -0.40 -30.23
N ASP A 945 11.96 -0.32 -30.08
CA ASP A 945 11.00 -0.02 -31.13
C ASP A 945 10.83 1.51 -31.23
N LEU A 946 11.48 2.08 -32.26
CA LEU A 946 11.53 3.52 -32.47
C LEU A 946 10.14 4.15 -32.62
N ASP A 947 9.28 3.57 -33.46
CA ASP A 947 7.97 4.16 -33.77
C ASP A 947 7.03 4.10 -32.55
N TYR A 948 7.09 3.00 -31.77
CA TYR A 948 6.38 2.89 -30.51
C TYR A 948 6.91 3.87 -29.45
N GLY A 949 8.22 3.92 -29.22
CA GLY A 949 8.84 4.82 -28.25
C GLY A 949 8.60 6.29 -28.56
N ALA A 950 8.70 6.67 -29.85
CA ALA A 950 8.41 8.02 -30.30
C ALA A 950 6.92 8.39 -30.11
N ALA A 951 5.99 7.44 -30.35
CA ALA A 951 4.57 7.67 -30.13
C ALA A 951 4.23 7.86 -28.64
N VAL A 952 4.75 7.01 -27.74
CA VAL A 952 4.56 7.17 -26.29
C VAL A 952 5.15 8.50 -25.82
N SER A 953 6.36 8.84 -26.28
CA SER A 953 7.02 10.12 -26.01
C SER A 953 6.16 11.31 -26.44
N ALA A 954 5.65 11.29 -27.67
CA ALA A 954 4.77 12.33 -28.20
C ALA A 954 3.52 12.50 -27.33
N ILE A 955 2.87 11.39 -26.94
CA ILE A 955 1.67 11.41 -26.10
C ILE A 955 1.96 11.99 -24.72
N ALA A 956 3.09 11.63 -24.10
CA ALA A 956 3.50 12.19 -22.80
C ALA A 956 3.76 13.70 -22.89
N ILE A 957 4.45 14.15 -23.95
CA ILE A 957 4.71 15.57 -24.21
C ILE A 957 3.41 16.36 -24.40
N GLU A 958 2.49 15.85 -25.22
CA GLU A 958 1.19 16.47 -25.45
C GLU A 958 0.33 16.50 -24.18
N THR A 959 0.41 15.45 -23.35
CA THR A 959 -0.29 15.38 -22.05
C THR A 959 0.12 16.54 -21.15
N ILE A 960 1.43 16.77 -20.99
CA ILE A 960 1.95 17.85 -20.17
C ILE A 960 1.67 19.22 -20.80
N ALA A 961 1.78 19.37 -22.12
CA ALA A 961 1.37 20.59 -22.81
C ALA A 961 -0.10 20.95 -22.53
N ARG A 962 -1.00 19.96 -22.56
CA ARG A 962 -2.42 20.14 -22.23
C ARG A 962 -2.59 20.58 -20.78
N LEU A 963 -1.97 19.89 -19.83
CA LEU A 963 -2.04 20.25 -18.41
C LEU A 963 -1.44 21.66 -18.14
N ALA A 964 -0.41 22.06 -18.88
CA ALA A 964 0.24 23.37 -18.74
C ALA A 964 -0.59 24.54 -19.30
N THR A 965 -1.50 24.28 -20.24
CA THR A 965 -2.26 25.34 -20.96
C THR A 965 -3.67 25.57 -20.39
N VAL A 966 -4.17 24.71 -19.50
CA VAL A 966 -5.46 24.92 -18.81
C VAL A 966 -5.36 26.08 -17.82
N LYS A 967 -6.24 27.09 -17.94
CA LYS A 967 -6.33 28.23 -17.02
C LYS A 967 -6.58 27.83 -15.56
N ALA A 968 -5.88 28.44 -14.61
CA ALA A 968 -6.17 28.27 -13.19
C ALA A 968 -7.62 28.75 -12.88
N GLY A 969 -8.48 27.84 -12.42
CA GLY A 969 -9.89 28.11 -12.14
C GLY A 969 -10.89 27.75 -13.26
N HIS A 970 -10.43 27.34 -14.45
CA HIS A 970 -11.28 26.59 -15.38
C HIS A 970 -11.08 25.11 -15.12
N ARG A 971 -12.12 24.44 -14.63
CA ARG A 971 -12.20 22.99 -14.69
C ARG A 971 -12.15 22.58 -16.18
N ALA A 972 -11.62 21.39 -16.47
CA ALA A 972 -11.43 20.87 -17.83
C ALA A 972 -12.70 20.98 -18.71
N PRO A 973 -12.60 20.97 -20.05
CA PRO A 973 -13.77 21.03 -20.93
C PRO A 973 -14.72 19.88 -20.59
N GLY A 974 -16.01 20.18 -20.37
CA GLY A 974 -16.99 19.24 -19.80
C GLY A 974 -17.52 19.66 -18.41
N THR A 975 -17.31 20.90 -18.01
CA THR A 975 -17.69 21.44 -16.70
C THR A 975 -18.72 22.56 -16.79
N GLU A 976 -19.86 22.25 -17.40
CA GLU A 976 -21.08 23.05 -17.23
C GLU A 976 -21.78 22.67 -15.91
N GLU A 977 -22.23 23.67 -15.16
CA GLU A 977 -23.06 23.52 -13.96
C GLU A 977 -24.49 23.14 -14.36
N THR A 978 -24.95 21.98 -13.91
CA THR A 978 -26.35 21.73 -13.55
C THR A 978 -26.40 21.04 -12.21
#